data_AF-A0A5N6Q6U7-F1
#
_entry.id   AF-A0A5N6Q6U7-F1
#
_cell.length_a   1.000
_cell.length_b   1.000
_cell.length_c   1.000
_cell.angle_alpha   90.00
_cell.angle_beta   90.00
_cell.angle_gamma   90.00
#
_symmetry.space_group_name_H-M   'P 1'
#
loop_
_entity.id
_entity.type
_entity.pdbx_description
1 polymer ?
#
loop_
_entity_poly.entity_id
_entity_poly.type
_entity_poly.pdbx_seq_one_letter_code
_entity_poly.pdbx_strand_id
1 'polypeptide(L)'
;MTTLSTVVITLISCVVYTVHGLGGSAATVSVSYGSTVTVCGIVAGQPTQRIQCWRNGQVFDVFSNISFDSIAGGRDVFCGVRSGGSTLVCWNPILTPKRLYHNETVLLSQLAIGDNQICAITNRTGWNVDCWRDREEFSIQNGRFRSISSGLGFTCGVALNNTDGIICFGTNSALASSIQGEFTNFRMLNVVVGGNHACGVSSTGLLICRGENDYGKIDVPDHLPFEFSALALGLNHTCASRRLNNSVVCWGKTSDYPVDVSFESIVAGSDFTCGLTTKNLSVICWGERWVRNGLFPTGFELPLTTILPGPCVRSACKCGMYTQSDSLCSGHGSICKPCDIFSLSPSLTSPSPASSDNVAPSRPLRRGLLAFALVGSIGAFAGVCTVIYCLWTGVCFGNKKIHNSVQPTITATTHNAPQFSNSSPVSRSSTIRKQASRAFRRQRSGTSSKHADREEEFTFDVLALATDNFSEENKIGAGSFGVVYKGKLLDGREVAIKREETSQKAKKFQEKESSFDSELAFLSRLHHKHLVRLVGAIFKNDDDNDGTPISLVEYAVPAITSGELAEILDKRVGPPNVNEVEAVELMAYTAMHCVNLVGRERPTMTDIVANLERAVLLYDDSHGSISSGQISVISE
;
A
#
# COMPACT_ATOMS: atom_id res chain seq x y z
N MET A 1 27.21 35.24 13.34
CA MET A 1 27.55 34.44 12.13
C MET A 1 26.35 33.57 11.81
N THR A 2 25.74 33.72 10.65
CA THR A 2 24.59 32.90 10.21
C THR A 2 24.62 32.79 8.69
N THR A 3 24.35 31.59 8.17
CA THR A 3 24.54 31.21 6.76
C THR A 3 23.20 31.05 6.04
N LEU A 4 23.12 31.48 4.78
CA LEU A 4 22.00 31.17 3.90
C LEU A 4 22.11 29.73 3.39
N SER A 5 20.99 29.01 3.39
CA SER A 5 20.78 27.80 2.59
C SER A 5 19.63 28.07 1.61
N THR A 6 19.88 27.86 0.31
CA THR A 6 18.90 28.13 -0.75
C THR A 6 17.93 26.97 -0.94
N VAL A 7 16.63 27.23 -0.80
CA VAL A 7 15.57 26.24 -1.07
C VAL A 7 15.40 26.07 -2.58
N VAL A 8 15.65 24.85 -3.07
CA VAL A 8 15.28 24.43 -4.44
C VAL A 8 13.89 23.82 -4.40
N ILE A 9 12.95 24.37 -5.17
CA ILE A 9 11.59 23.82 -5.28
C ILE A 9 11.62 22.65 -6.26
N THR A 10 11.80 21.43 -5.75
CA THR A 10 11.60 20.19 -6.50
C THR A 10 10.12 19.84 -6.52
N LEU A 11 9.48 19.91 -7.70
CA LEU A 11 8.15 19.35 -7.92
C LEU A 11 8.21 17.83 -7.77
N ILE A 12 7.69 17.31 -6.65
CA ILE A 12 7.56 15.86 -6.42
C ILE A 12 6.42 15.34 -7.31
N SER A 13 6.77 14.81 -8.47
CA SER A 13 5.86 14.06 -9.32
C SER A 13 5.81 12.60 -8.86
N CYS A 14 4.65 12.16 -8.38
CA CYS A 14 4.39 10.76 -8.07
C CYS A 14 4.36 9.93 -9.37
N VAL A 15 5.53 9.45 -9.80
CA VAL A 15 5.65 8.55 -10.95
C VAL A 15 5.36 7.13 -10.49
N VAL A 16 4.23 6.59 -10.97
CA VAL A 16 3.70 5.27 -10.66
C VAL A 16 4.47 4.18 -11.40
N TYR A 17 4.57 2.99 -10.79
CA TYR A 17 5.28 1.83 -11.34
C TYR A 17 4.30 0.77 -11.86
N THR A 18 4.48 0.34 -13.11
CA THR A 18 3.70 -0.74 -13.73
C THR A 18 4.38 -2.08 -13.50
N VAL A 19 3.77 -2.93 -12.69
CA VAL A 19 4.08 -4.37 -12.66
C VAL A 19 3.28 -5.05 -13.77
N HIS A 20 3.97 -5.80 -14.65
CA HIS A 20 3.31 -6.64 -15.63
C HIS A 20 2.95 -7.99 -14.98
N GLY A 21 1.66 -8.30 -14.99
CA GLY A 21 1.16 -9.64 -14.72
C GLY A 21 -0.09 -9.92 -15.53
N LEU A 22 -0.26 -11.17 -15.96
CA LEU A 22 -1.08 -11.46 -17.13
C LEU A 22 -2.39 -12.19 -16.85
N GLY A 23 -3.46 -11.40 -16.89
CA GLY A 23 -4.64 -11.66 -17.73
C GLY A 23 -4.65 -10.61 -18.84
N GLY A 24 -4.22 -10.99 -20.04
CA GLY A 24 -4.21 -10.14 -21.23
C GLY A 24 -3.38 -8.86 -21.24
N SER A 25 -2.65 -8.52 -20.17
CA SER A 25 -1.99 -7.22 -20.03
C SER A 25 -0.80 -7.04 -20.99
N ALA A 26 -0.69 -5.87 -21.62
CA ALA A 26 0.26 -5.59 -22.70
C ALA A 26 1.73 -5.86 -22.31
N ALA A 27 2.43 -6.63 -23.14
CA ALA A 27 3.82 -7.01 -22.95
C ALA A 27 4.53 -7.20 -24.32
N THR A 28 5.76 -7.69 -24.32
CA THR A 28 6.51 -8.05 -25.54
C THR A 28 6.38 -9.51 -25.95
N VAL A 29 5.83 -10.36 -25.08
CA VAL A 29 5.39 -11.74 -25.36
C VAL A 29 3.89 -11.82 -25.10
N SER A 30 3.14 -12.53 -25.94
CA SER A 30 1.74 -12.86 -25.67
C SER A 30 1.39 -14.30 -26.07
N VAL A 31 0.32 -14.82 -25.45
CA VAL A 31 -0.25 -16.12 -25.81
C VAL A 31 -1.72 -15.93 -26.18
N SER A 32 -2.18 -16.69 -27.18
CA SER A 32 -3.59 -16.89 -27.47
C SER A 32 -3.91 -18.38 -27.36
N TYR A 33 -5.09 -18.68 -26.81
CA TYR A 33 -5.56 -20.03 -26.48
C TYR A 33 -6.99 -20.22 -27.00
N GLY A 34 -7.53 -21.44 -26.96
CA GLY A 34 -8.87 -21.74 -27.48
C GLY A 34 -8.82 -22.81 -28.56
N SER A 35 -9.30 -22.51 -29.77
CA SER A 35 -9.25 -23.42 -30.92
C SER A 35 -7.82 -23.73 -31.38
N THR A 36 -6.91 -22.77 -31.25
CA THR A 36 -5.47 -22.95 -31.53
C THR A 36 -4.63 -22.25 -30.48
N VAL A 37 -3.51 -22.87 -30.07
CA VAL A 37 -2.51 -22.19 -29.24
C VAL A 37 -1.55 -21.44 -30.15
N THR A 38 -1.40 -20.14 -29.93
CA THR A 38 -0.44 -19.29 -30.65
C THR A 38 0.39 -18.53 -29.62
N VAL A 39 1.72 -18.57 -29.73
CA VAL A 39 2.62 -17.81 -28.86
C VAL A 39 3.38 -16.82 -29.73
N CYS A 40 3.33 -15.54 -29.38
CA CYS A 40 3.90 -14.46 -30.17
C CYS A 40 4.88 -13.62 -29.35
N GLY A 41 5.87 -13.04 -30.02
CA GLY A 41 6.84 -12.11 -29.42
C GLY A 41 7.21 -10.98 -30.38
N ILE A 42 7.66 -9.85 -29.84
CA ILE A 42 8.19 -8.72 -30.62
C ILE A 42 9.71 -8.88 -30.78
N VAL A 43 10.17 -9.03 -32.03
CA VAL A 43 11.56 -9.42 -32.35
C VAL A 43 12.56 -8.31 -31.98
N ALA A 44 13.62 -8.68 -31.27
CA ALA A 44 14.74 -7.81 -30.90
C ALA A 44 15.85 -7.78 -31.96
N GLY A 45 16.72 -6.77 -31.91
CA GLY A 45 17.89 -6.65 -32.77
C GLY A 45 17.57 -6.40 -34.25
N GLN A 46 16.41 -5.79 -34.53
CA GLN A 46 15.89 -5.56 -35.88
C GLN A 46 15.38 -4.11 -36.04
N PRO A 47 15.47 -3.51 -37.24
CA PRO A 47 15.00 -2.14 -37.48
C PRO A 47 13.46 -2.03 -37.46
N THR A 48 12.75 -3.12 -37.73
CA THR A 48 11.30 -3.24 -37.48
C THR A 48 11.04 -4.13 -36.28
N GLN A 49 10.33 -3.59 -35.29
CA GLN A 49 9.90 -4.30 -34.08
C GLN A 49 8.65 -5.11 -34.41
N ARG A 50 8.82 -6.06 -35.34
CA ARG A 50 7.75 -6.88 -35.90
C ARG A 50 7.34 -7.98 -34.92
N ILE A 51 6.12 -8.46 -35.08
CA ILE A 51 5.62 -9.61 -34.32
C ILE A 51 6.03 -10.89 -35.05
N GLN A 52 6.62 -11.84 -34.34
CA GLN A 52 6.84 -13.21 -34.79
C GLN A 52 6.03 -14.16 -33.90
N CYS A 53 5.38 -15.15 -34.51
CA CYS A 53 4.49 -16.08 -33.83
C CYS A 53 4.86 -17.54 -34.13
N TRP A 54 4.68 -18.40 -33.14
CA TRP A 54 4.73 -19.85 -33.23
C TRP A 54 3.33 -20.45 -33.10
N ARG A 55 3.01 -21.44 -33.94
CA ARG A 55 1.78 -22.23 -33.88
C ARG A 55 2.02 -23.62 -34.50
N ASN A 56 1.60 -24.68 -33.81
CA ASN A 56 1.65 -26.06 -34.30
C ASN A 56 3.01 -26.48 -34.91
N GLY A 57 4.12 -26.02 -34.31
CA GLY A 57 5.48 -26.31 -34.78
C GLY A 57 6.00 -25.40 -35.91
N GLN A 58 5.17 -24.51 -36.46
CA GLN A 58 5.57 -23.53 -37.48
C GLN A 58 5.80 -22.15 -36.87
N VAL A 59 6.76 -21.40 -37.42
CA VAL A 59 7.07 -20.00 -37.07
C VAL A 59 6.77 -19.10 -38.26
N PHE A 60 6.13 -17.96 -38.02
CA PHE A 60 5.75 -16.99 -39.06
C PHE A 60 5.75 -15.55 -38.52
N ASP A 61 6.04 -14.59 -39.40
CA ASP A 61 6.04 -13.17 -39.07
C ASP A 61 4.67 -12.52 -39.38
N VAL A 62 4.16 -11.70 -38.46
CA VAL A 62 2.89 -10.99 -38.58
C VAL A 62 3.19 -9.51 -38.93
N PHE A 63 3.18 -9.22 -40.23
CA PHE A 63 3.65 -7.98 -40.86
C PHE A 63 5.13 -7.65 -40.60
N SER A 64 6.00 -8.05 -41.52
CA SER A 64 7.46 -7.77 -41.46
C SER A 64 7.83 -6.28 -41.38
N ASN A 65 7.00 -5.41 -41.95
CA ASN A 65 7.31 -4.00 -42.21
C ASN A 65 6.60 -3.04 -41.22
N ILE A 66 6.16 -3.53 -40.06
CA ILE A 66 5.43 -2.73 -39.07
C ILE A 66 6.03 -2.96 -37.68
N SER A 67 6.37 -1.87 -36.98
CA SER A 67 6.80 -1.90 -35.58
C SER A 67 5.61 -1.84 -34.62
N PHE A 68 5.70 -2.58 -33.52
CA PHE A 68 4.75 -2.62 -32.43
C PHE A 68 5.46 -2.36 -31.09
N ASP A 69 4.82 -1.60 -30.20
CA ASP A 69 5.37 -1.33 -28.86
C ASP A 69 4.97 -2.43 -27.86
N SER A 70 3.79 -3.03 -28.05
CA SER A 70 3.29 -4.11 -27.20
C SER A 70 2.28 -5.00 -27.91
N ILE A 71 2.18 -6.23 -27.41
CA ILE A 71 1.22 -7.25 -27.81
C ILE A 71 0.48 -7.80 -26.59
N ALA A 72 -0.69 -8.34 -26.83
CA ALA A 72 -1.51 -9.07 -25.87
C ALA A 72 -2.24 -10.22 -26.58
N GLY A 73 -2.78 -11.17 -25.83
CA GLY A 73 -3.58 -12.26 -26.37
C GLY A 73 -4.55 -12.83 -25.35
N GLY A 74 -5.55 -13.54 -25.86
CA GLY A 74 -6.62 -14.17 -25.09
C GLY A 74 -7.28 -15.27 -25.93
N ARG A 75 -8.58 -15.48 -25.74
CA ARG A 75 -9.29 -16.59 -26.40
C ARG A 75 -9.49 -16.33 -27.89
N ASP A 76 -8.84 -17.13 -28.73
CA ASP A 76 -8.93 -17.10 -30.19
C ASP A 76 -8.64 -15.72 -30.84
N VAL A 77 -7.97 -14.83 -30.10
CA VAL A 77 -7.56 -13.50 -30.54
C VAL A 77 -6.21 -13.11 -29.93
N PHE A 78 -5.39 -12.42 -30.71
CA PHE A 78 -4.28 -11.62 -30.21
C PHE A 78 -4.29 -10.23 -30.88
N CYS A 79 -3.71 -9.24 -30.23
CA CYS A 79 -3.61 -7.88 -30.77
C CYS A 79 -2.25 -7.25 -30.47
N GLY A 80 -1.91 -6.24 -31.26
CA GLY A 80 -0.69 -5.44 -31.12
C GLY A 80 -0.99 -3.95 -31.24
N VAL A 81 -0.42 -3.17 -30.33
CA VAL A 81 -0.38 -1.71 -30.37
C VAL A 81 0.80 -1.31 -31.25
N ARG A 82 0.54 -0.64 -32.38
CA ARG A 82 1.60 -0.15 -33.27
C ARG A 82 2.45 0.91 -32.56
N SER A 83 3.70 1.03 -33.00
CA SER A 83 4.63 1.96 -32.36
C SER A 83 4.14 3.41 -32.36
N GLY A 84 4.20 4.04 -31.19
CA GLY A 84 3.62 5.35 -30.93
C GLY A 84 2.17 5.32 -30.41
N GLY A 85 1.61 4.15 -30.08
CA GLY A 85 0.33 4.02 -29.36
C GLY A 85 -0.95 4.36 -30.16
N SER A 86 -0.84 4.84 -31.40
CA SER A 86 -1.95 5.45 -32.15
C SER A 86 -2.91 4.48 -32.85
N THR A 87 -2.64 3.16 -32.82
CA THR A 87 -3.39 2.15 -33.60
C THR A 87 -3.35 0.78 -32.93
N LEU A 88 -4.52 0.16 -32.73
CA LEU A 88 -4.66 -1.24 -32.30
C LEU A 88 -5.10 -2.11 -33.47
N VAL A 89 -4.33 -3.16 -33.75
CA VAL A 89 -4.68 -4.21 -34.73
C VAL A 89 -4.79 -5.54 -34.02
N CYS A 90 -5.82 -6.31 -34.34
CA CYS A 90 -6.11 -7.63 -33.81
C CYS A 90 -6.18 -8.67 -34.93
N TRP A 91 -5.90 -9.93 -34.60
CA TRP A 91 -5.96 -11.08 -35.49
C TRP A 91 -6.70 -12.23 -34.80
N ASN A 92 -7.52 -12.93 -35.58
CA ASN A 92 -8.23 -14.15 -35.20
C ASN A 92 -7.37 -15.41 -35.52
N PRO A 93 -7.85 -16.66 -35.35
CA PRO A 93 -7.03 -17.84 -35.59
C PRO A 93 -6.58 -17.97 -37.05
N ILE A 94 -7.41 -17.53 -38.01
CA ILE A 94 -7.08 -17.49 -39.44
C ILE A 94 -6.24 -16.27 -39.87
N LEU A 95 -5.68 -15.52 -38.90
CA LEU A 95 -4.74 -14.40 -39.09
C LEU A 95 -5.29 -13.23 -39.94
N THR A 96 -6.61 -13.09 -40.09
CA THR A 96 -7.17 -11.93 -40.81
C THR A 96 -7.05 -10.67 -39.93
N PRO A 97 -6.33 -9.62 -40.36
CA PRO A 97 -6.10 -8.42 -39.57
C PRO A 97 -7.36 -7.55 -39.50
N LYS A 98 -7.76 -7.13 -38.29
CA LYS A 98 -8.76 -6.09 -38.07
C LYS A 98 -8.20 -4.97 -37.19
N ARG A 99 -8.28 -3.73 -37.68
CA ARG A 99 -8.09 -2.53 -36.84
C ARG A 99 -9.29 -2.39 -35.89
N LEU A 100 -9.04 -2.24 -34.59
CA LEU A 100 -10.08 -1.89 -33.60
C LEU A 100 -9.99 -0.42 -33.17
N TYR A 101 -8.77 0.09 -33.01
CA TYR A 101 -8.54 1.48 -32.61
C TYR A 101 -7.66 2.21 -33.61
N HIS A 102 -7.94 3.50 -33.82
CA HIS A 102 -6.99 4.44 -34.39
C HIS A 102 -7.32 5.87 -34.00
N ASN A 103 -6.37 6.55 -33.38
CA ASN A 103 -6.44 7.97 -33.05
C ASN A 103 -5.00 8.50 -32.91
N GLU A 104 -4.70 9.66 -33.50
CA GLU A 104 -3.36 10.26 -33.49
C GLU A 104 -3.13 11.23 -32.32
N THR A 105 -4.21 11.62 -31.63
CA THR A 105 -4.17 12.53 -30.46
C THR A 105 -4.35 11.78 -29.14
N VAL A 106 -5.25 10.79 -29.14
CA VAL A 106 -5.45 9.87 -28.02
C VAL A 106 -4.66 8.60 -28.28
N LEU A 107 -3.69 8.33 -27.42
CA LEU A 107 -2.76 7.21 -27.57
C LEU A 107 -3.06 6.13 -26.52
N LEU A 108 -2.91 4.87 -26.92
CA LEU A 108 -3.00 3.72 -26.01
C LEU A 108 -1.70 3.56 -25.24
N SER A 109 -1.78 3.40 -23.91
CA SER A 109 -0.64 3.16 -23.01
C SER A 109 -0.59 1.74 -22.44
N GLN A 110 -1.74 1.07 -22.34
CA GLN A 110 -1.87 -0.32 -21.91
C GLN A 110 -3.03 -0.98 -22.64
N LEU A 111 -3.00 -2.30 -22.77
CA LEU A 111 -3.98 -3.16 -23.42
C LEU A 111 -4.24 -4.36 -22.50
N ALA A 112 -5.46 -4.88 -22.45
CA ALA A 112 -5.88 -6.02 -21.63
C ALA A 112 -6.94 -6.87 -22.36
N ILE A 113 -6.55 -8.05 -22.84
CA ILE A 113 -7.38 -8.97 -23.63
C ILE A 113 -7.88 -10.16 -22.79
N GLY A 114 -9.19 -10.29 -22.64
CA GLY A 114 -9.83 -11.45 -22.02
C GLY A 114 -10.24 -12.50 -23.06
N ASP A 115 -11.32 -13.25 -22.78
CA ASP A 115 -11.91 -14.15 -23.78
C ASP A 115 -12.94 -13.47 -24.71
N ASN A 116 -13.71 -12.52 -24.19
CA ASN A 116 -14.78 -11.84 -24.93
C ASN A 116 -14.63 -10.32 -25.02
N GLN A 117 -13.69 -9.72 -24.27
CA GLN A 117 -13.52 -8.28 -24.21
C GLN A 117 -12.04 -7.86 -24.29
N ILE A 118 -11.79 -6.80 -25.04
CA ILE A 118 -10.49 -6.16 -25.22
C ILE A 118 -10.63 -4.75 -24.64
N CYS A 119 -9.82 -4.40 -23.66
CA CYS A 119 -9.81 -3.06 -23.06
C CYS A 119 -8.42 -2.43 -23.20
N ALA A 120 -8.35 -1.10 -23.29
CA ALA A 120 -7.09 -0.38 -23.36
C ALA A 120 -7.12 0.90 -22.50
N ILE A 121 -6.01 1.18 -21.81
CA ILE A 121 -5.82 2.48 -21.15
C ILE A 121 -5.41 3.49 -22.22
N THR A 122 -6.05 4.65 -22.20
CA THR A 122 -5.78 5.81 -23.04
C THR A 122 -5.16 6.95 -22.24
N ASN A 123 -4.54 7.92 -22.93
CA ASN A 123 -4.09 9.17 -22.31
C ASN A 123 -5.21 10.23 -22.12
N ARG A 124 -6.50 9.84 -22.15
CA ARG A 124 -7.65 10.77 -22.05
C ARG A 124 -7.73 11.49 -20.69
N THR A 125 -8.21 12.74 -20.73
CA THR A 125 -8.64 13.52 -19.57
C THR A 125 -10.10 13.19 -19.23
N GLY A 126 -10.36 12.69 -18.02
CA GLY A 126 -11.62 12.05 -17.65
C GLY A 126 -11.43 10.54 -17.50
N TRP A 127 -12.44 9.74 -17.87
CA TRP A 127 -12.29 8.28 -18.00
C TRP A 127 -11.18 7.95 -18.99
N ASN A 128 -10.34 6.97 -18.66
CA ASN A 128 -9.14 6.62 -19.43
C ASN A 128 -9.10 5.16 -19.89
N VAL A 129 -10.24 4.46 -19.93
CA VAL A 129 -10.34 3.09 -20.46
C VAL A 129 -11.39 3.03 -21.56
N ASP A 130 -10.96 2.59 -22.73
CA ASP A 130 -11.83 2.26 -23.87
C ASP A 130 -11.90 0.72 -23.96
N CYS A 131 -13.10 0.14 -24.15
CA CYS A 131 -13.29 -1.30 -24.25
C CYS A 131 -14.13 -1.69 -25.47
N TRP A 132 -13.83 -2.87 -26.04
CA TRP A 132 -14.50 -3.44 -27.20
C TRP A 132 -14.94 -4.88 -26.92
N ARG A 133 -16.20 -5.21 -27.22
CA ARG A 133 -16.78 -6.56 -27.16
C ARG A 133 -17.53 -6.83 -28.45
N ASP A 134 -17.34 -8.00 -29.06
CA ASP A 134 -17.96 -8.41 -30.33
C ASP A 134 -17.87 -7.38 -31.48
N ARG A 135 -16.87 -6.48 -31.41
CA ARG A 135 -16.56 -5.34 -32.30
C ARG A 135 -17.29 -4.03 -32.00
N GLU A 136 -18.17 -3.98 -31.01
CA GLU A 136 -18.79 -2.74 -30.52
C GLU A 136 -17.94 -2.10 -29.41
N GLU A 137 -17.81 -0.78 -29.42
CA GLU A 137 -17.13 -0.01 -28.37
C GLU A 137 -18.12 0.31 -27.24
N PHE A 138 -17.74 0.05 -26.00
CA PHE A 138 -18.51 0.44 -24.82
C PHE A 138 -17.62 1.18 -23.82
N SER A 139 -18.05 2.40 -23.44
CA SER A 139 -17.38 3.20 -22.42
C SER A 139 -17.89 2.83 -21.03
N ILE A 140 -16.97 2.65 -20.07
CA ILE A 140 -17.31 2.34 -18.69
C ILE A 140 -17.48 3.65 -17.91
N GLN A 141 -18.68 3.89 -17.39
CA GLN A 141 -19.09 5.14 -16.74
C GLN A 141 -18.46 5.39 -15.36
N ASN A 142 -17.49 4.58 -14.92
CA ASN A 142 -16.77 4.76 -13.65
C ASN A 142 -15.36 4.17 -13.69
N GLY A 143 -14.36 5.05 -13.70
CA GLY A 143 -12.98 4.70 -13.36
C GLY A 143 -11.93 5.47 -14.16
N ARG A 144 -10.97 6.09 -13.46
CA ARG A 144 -9.61 6.26 -14.00
C ARG A 144 -8.79 5.09 -13.48
N PHE A 145 -8.09 4.41 -14.37
CA PHE A 145 -7.34 3.20 -14.05
C PHE A 145 -5.84 3.42 -14.17
N ARG A 146 -5.09 2.83 -13.22
CA ARG A 146 -3.62 2.76 -13.16
C ARG A 146 -3.11 1.63 -14.03
N SER A 147 -3.79 0.49 -13.93
CA SER A 147 -3.48 -0.76 -14.62
C SER A 147 -4.78 -1.55 -14.80
N ILE A 148 -4.85 -2.39 -15.83
CA ILE A 148 -6.00 -3.25 -16.14
C ILE A 148 -5.55 -4.66 -16.55
N SER A 149 -6.38 -5.65 -16.22
CA SER A 149 -6.19 -7.05 -16.59
C SER A 149 -7.54 -7.72 -16.85
N SER A 150 -7.62 -8.53 -17.91
CA SER A 150 -8.83 -9.15 -18.43
C SER A 150 -8.72 -10.68 -18.42
N GLY A 151 -9.74 -11.36 -17.90
CA GLY A 151 -9.82 -12.82 -17.80
C GLY A 151 -11.02 -13.39 -18.57
N LEU A 152 -11.69 -14.42 -18.02
CA LEU A 152 -12.93 -14.97 -18.60
C LEU A 152 -14.15 -14.10 -18.26
N GLY A 153 -14.64 -13.31 -19.21
CA GLY A 153 -15.89 -12.56 -19.10
C GLY A 153 -15.88 -11.39 -18.10
N PHE A 154 -14.74 -11.07 -17.48
CA PHE A 154 -14.54 -9.85 -16.69
C PHE A 154 -13.10 -9.32 -16.78
N THR A 155 -12.97 -8.05 -16.41
CA THR A 155 -11.73 -7.28 -16.35
C THR A 155 -11.72 -6.54 -15.02
N CYS A 156 -10.59 -6.54 -14.34
CA CYS A 156 -10.35 -5.72 -13.16
C CYS A 156 -9.23 -4.73 -13.44
N GLY A 157 -9.23 -3.60 -12.73
CA GLY A 157 -8.11 -2.67 -12.76
C GLY A 157 -7.99 -1.90 -11.46
N VAL A 158 -6.77 -1.49 -11.14
CA VAL A 158 -6.49 -0.62 -9.99
C VAL A 158 -6.98 0.79 -10.31
N ALA A 159 -7.80 1.37 -9.45
CA ALA A 159 -8.32 2.72 -9.63
C ALA A 159 -7.26 3.79 -9.27
N LEU A 160 -7.31 4.94 -9.95
CA LEU A 160 -6.53 6.16 -9.65
C LEU A 160 -7.31 7.13 -8.74
N ASN A 161 -8.17 6.59 -7.88
CA ASN A 161 -8.88 7.34 -6.85
C ASN A 161 -8.17 7.17 -5.49
N ASN A 162 -8.51 7.99 -4.50
CA ASN A 162 -7.87 8.00 -3.18
C ASN A 162 -8.05 6.71 -2.35
N THR A 163 -8.68 5.66 -2.90
CA THR A 163 -8.80 4.34 -2.26
C THR A 163 -7.78 3.33 -2.77
N ASP A 164 -7.18 3.52 -3.96
CA ASP A 164 -6.24 2.58 -4.60
C ASP A 164 -6.71 1.11 -4.72
N GLY A 165 -7.99 0.83 -4.46
CA GLY A 165 -8.60 -0.49 -4.63
C GLY A 165 -8.88 -0.83 -6.09
N ILE A 166 -9.37 -2.05 -6.33
CA ILE A 166 -9.74 -2.50 -7.67
C ILE A 166 -11.19 -2.15 -8.01
N ILE A 167 -11.46 -1.94 -9.30
CA ILE A 167 -12.80 -1.93 -9.87
C ILE A 167 -12.86 -3.02 -10.93
N CYS A 168 -13.91 -3.85 -10.90
CA CYS A 168 -14.11 -4.97 -11.82
C CYS A 168 -15.42 -4.84 -12.60
N PHE A 169 -15.40 -5.22 -13.88
CA PHE A 169 -16.51 -5.08 -14.82
C PHE A 169 -16.45 -6.16 -15.92
N GLY A 170 -17.60 -6.53 -16.50
CA GLY A 170 -17.61 -7.56 -17.55
C GLY A 170 -19.00 -7.97 -18.02
N THR A 171 -19.06 -9.07 -18.76
CA THR A 171 -20.32 -9.79 -19.03
C THR A 171 -20.79 -10.54 -17.79
N ASN A 172 -19.86 -11.10 -17.01
CA ASN A 172 -20.17 -11.76 -15.74
C ASN A 172 -20.11 -10.73 -14.59
N SER A 173 -21.11 -9.86 -14.52
CA SER A 173 -21.21 -8.80 -13.50
C SER A 173 -21.29 -9.36 -12.07
N ALA A 174 -21.85 -10.56 -11.87
CA ALA A 174 -21.92 -11.22 -10.57
C ALA A 174 -20.51 -11.61 -10.07
N LEU A 175 -19.73 -12.33 -10.89
CA LEU A 175 -18.35 -12.71 -10.56
C LEU A 175 -17.46 -11.48 -10.37
N ALA A 176 -17.57 -10.50 -11.26
CA ALA A 176 -16.84 -9.23 -11.16
C ALA A 176 -17.15 -8.50 -9.84
N SER A 177 -18.42 -8.47 -9.41
CA SER A 177 -18.82 -7.84 -8.16
C SER A 177 -18.37 -8.62 -6.92
N SER A 178 -18.36 -9.96 -6.97
CA SER A 178 -17.83 -10.80 -5.88
C SER A 178 -16.35 -10.52 -5.66
N ILE A 179 -15.54 -10.67 -6.72
CA ILE A 179 -14.09 -10.46 -6.66
C ILE A 179 -13.76 -9.02 -6.25
N GLN A 180 -14.48 -8.02 -6.77
CA GLN A 180 -14.30 -6.63 -6.30
C GLN A 180 -14.61 -6.50 -4.79
N GLY A 181 -15.68 -7.15 -4.32
CA GLY A 181 -16.04 -7.22 -2.90
C GLY A 181 -14.94 -7.82 -2.02
N GLU A 182 -14.38 -8.95 -2.44
CA GLU A 182 -13.30 -9.67 -1.76
C GLU A 182 -11.96 -8.91 -1.68
N PHE A 183 -11.79 -7.88 -2.51
CA PHE A 183 -10.63 -6.97 -2.50
C PHE A 183 -10.90 -5.61 -1.79
N THR A 184 -12.11 -5.34 -1.29
CA THR A 184 -12.50 -4.01 -0.77
C THR A 184 -11.63 -3.42 0.35
N ASN A 185 -10.99 -4.27 1.16
CA ASN A 185 -10.15 -3.85 2.29
C ASN A 185 -8.67 -3.64 1.94
N PHE A 186 -8.26 -3.89 0.68
CA PHE A 186 -6.86 -3.85 0.27
C PHE A 186 -6.61 -2.78 -0.79
N ARG A 187 -5.62 -1.90 -0.56
CA ARG A 187 -5.08 -1.03 -1.61
C ARG A 187 -4.15 -1.86 -2.48
N MET A 188 -4.26 -1.75 -3.80
CA MET A 188 -3.57 -2.63 -4.74
C MET A 188 -2.60 -1.85 -5.64
N LEU A 189 -1.37 -2.34 -5.79
CA LEU A 189 -0.40 -1.78 -6.74
C LEU A 189 -0.67 -2.30 -8.16
N ASN A 190 -1.10 -3.56 -8.26
CA ASN A 190 -1.52 -4.21 -9.50
C ASN A 190 -2.68 -5.18 -9.22
N VAL A 191 -3.39 -5.55 -10.28
CA VAL A 191 -4.35 -6.66 -10.27
C VAL A 191 -4.27 -7.42 -11.59
N VAL A 192 -4.40 -8.73 -11.50
CA VAL A 192 -4.23 -9.70 -12.58
C VAL A 192 -5.39 -10.68 -12.50
N VAL A 193 -6.01 -11.00 -13.64
CA VAL A 193 -7.26 -11.77 -13.69
C VAL A 193 -7.07 -13.07 -14.48
N GLY A 194 -7.46 -14.19 -13.89
CA GLY A 194 -7.37 -15.53 -14.49
C GLY A 194 -8.70 -16.02 -15.07
N GLY A 195 -9.05 -17.26 -14.74
CA GLY A 195 -10.36 -17.86 -15.03
C GLY A 195 -11.47 -17.23 -14.18
N ASN A 196 -11.65 -17.77 -12.97
CA ASN A 196 -12.67 -17.35 -11.99
C ASN A 196 -12.05 -16.73 -10.73
N HIS A 197 -10.79 -16.29 -10.81
CA HIS A 197 -10.02 -15.73 -9.71
C HIS A 197 -9.19 -14.54 -10.18
N ALA A 198 -8.79 -13.69 -9.24
CA ALA A 198 -7.87 -12.59 -9.48
C ALA A 198 -6.82 -12.53 -8.36
N CYS A 199 -5.61 -12.12 -8.72
CA CYS A 199 -4.50 -11.92 -7.79
C CYS A 199 -3.84 -10.56 -8.03
N GLY A 200 -3.24 -9.98 -7.01
CA GLY A 200 -2.46 -8.76 -7.14
C GLY A 200 -1.54 -8.54 -5.95
N VAL A 201 -0.57 -7.65 -6.13
CA VAL A 201 0.31 -7.21 -5.03
C VAL A 201 -0.32 -5.98 -4.36
N SER A 202 -0.54 -6.03 -3.05
CA SER A 202 -1.07 -4.93 -2.24
C SER A 202 -0.07 -3.78 -2.11
N SER A 203 -0.50 -2.63 -1.57
CA SER A 203 0.40 -1.52 -1.26
C SER A 203 1.33 -1.83 -0.07
N THR A 204 0.96 -2.79 0.80
CA THR A 204 1.87 -3.43 1.77
C THR A 204 2.89 -4.41 1.15
N GLY A 205 2.67 -4.86 -0.09
CA GLY A 205 3.57 -5.77 -0.81
C GLY A 205 3.21 -7.25 -0.73
N LEU A 206 2.13 -7.60 -0.02
CA LEU A 206 1.63 -8.98 0.06
C LEU A 206 0.99 -9.38 -1.28
N LEU A 207 1.16 -10.64 -1.67
CA LEU A 207 0.41 -11.22 -2.79
C LEU A 207 -0.95 -11.69 -2.28
N ILE A 208 -2.02 -11.08 -2.79
CA ILE A 208 -3.41 -11.35 -2.40
C ILE A 208 -4.14 -11.96 -3.60
N CYS A 209 -4.71 -13.16 -3.42
CA CYS A 209 -5.56 -13.84 -4.40
C CYS A 209 -6.98 -14.04 -3.83
N ARG A 210 -8.02 -13.89 -4.68
CA ARG A 210 -9.45 -13.98 -4.33
C ARG A 210 -10.27 -14.58 -5.48
N GLY A 211 -11.51 -15.00 -5.19
CA GLY A 211 -12.39 -15.73 -6.10
C GLY A 211 -12.37 -17.25 -5.87
N GLU A 212 -12.66 -18.01 -6.93
CA GLU A 212 -12.78 -19.47 -6.87
C GLU A 212 -11.45 -20.17 -6.53
N ASN A 213 -11.45 -21.05 -5.51
CA ASN A 213 -10.25 -21.77 -5.06
C ASN A 213 -10.15 -23.23 -5.55
N ASP A 214 -10.73 -23.55 -6.70
CA ASP A 214 -10.57 -24.87 -7.33
C ASP A 214 -9.08 -25.24 -7.46
N TYR A 215 -8.71 -26.45 -7.02
CA TYR A 215 -7.33 -26.96 -6.96
C TYR A 215 -6.34 -26.17 -6.09
N GLY A 216 -6.80 -25.24 -5.24
CA GLY A 216 -5.93 -24.40 -4.41
C GLY A 216 -5.32 -23.22 -5.18
N LYS A 217 -5.95 -22.75 -6.26
CA LYS A 217 -5.39 -21.71 -7.15
C LYS A 217 -5.29 -20.31 -6.55
N ILE A 218 -5.88 -20.05 -5.38
CA ILE A 218 -5.68 -18.80 -4.60
C ILE A 218 -4.82 -19.00 -3.35
N ASP A 219 -4.43 -20.25 -3.03
CA ASP A 219 -3.60 -20.59 -1.87
C ASP A 219 -2.14 -20.23 -2.14
N VAL A 220 -1.79 -18.97 -1.88
CA VAL A 220 -0.45 -18.42 -2.11
C VAL A 220 0.59 -19.19 -1.26
N PRO A 221 1.66 -19.77 -1.85
CA PRO A 221 2.56 -20.66 -1.12
C PRO A 221 3.50 -19.95 -0.13
N ASP A 222 3.88 -18.71 -0.43
CA ASP A 222 4.76 -17.88 0.42
C ASP A 222 4.09 -16.52 0.70
N HIS A 223 3.94 -16.14 1.98
CA HIS A 223 3.25 -14.92 2.39
C HIS A 223 4.19 -13.72 2.67
N LEU A 224 5.42 -13.73 2.13
CA LEU A 224 6.40 -12.68 2.41
C LEU A 224 6.13 -11.41 1.58
N PRO A 225 6.11 -10.21 2.22
CA PRO A 225 5.98 -8.94 1.50
C PRO A 225 7.08 -8.74 0.46
N PHE A 226 6.69 -8.30 -0.75
CA PHE A 226 7.56 -8.03 -1.90
C PHE A 226 8.39 -9.20 -2.44
N GLU A 227 8.06 -10.45 -2.07
CA GLU A 227 8.68 -11.62 -2.67
C GLU A 227 8.42 -11.72 -4.18
N PHE A 228 7.19 -11.43 -4.63
CA PHE A 228 6.80 -11.59 -6.03
C PHE A 228 6.83 -10.26 -6.82
N SER A 229 7.39 -10.31 -8.03
CA SER A 229 7.59 -9.16 -8.93
C SER A 229 6.68 -9.15 -10.15
N ALA A 230 6.15 -10.31 -10.56
CA ALA A 230 5.23 -10.49 -11.69
C ALA A 230 4.33 -11.71 -11.45
N LEU A 231 3.15 -11.74 -12.07
CA LEU A 231 2.13 -12.80 -11.91
C LEU A 231 1.61 -13.27 -13.28
N ALA A 232 1.13 -14.51 -13.37
CA ALA A 232 0.46 -15.04 -14.56
C ALA A 232 -0.60 -16.06 -14.15
N LEU A 233 -1.87 -15.79 -14.47
CA LEU A 233 -3.01 -16.59 -14.00
C LEU A 233 -3.67 -17.33 -15.16
N GLY A 234 -3.76 -18.66 -15.06
CA GLY A 234 -4.54 -19.48 -15.98
C GLY A 234 -5.99 -19.65 -15.52
N LEU A 235 -6.65 -20.72 -15.99
CA LEU A 235 -8.01 -21.05 -15.54
C LEU A 235 -8.02 -21.65 -14.12
N ASN A 236 -7.08 -22.56 -13.87
CA ASN A 236 -7.01 -23.37 -12.66
C ASN A 236 -5.61 -23.39 -12.01
N HIS A 237 -4.71 -22.49 -12.42
CA HIS A 237 -3.37 -22.36 -11.85
C HIS A 237 -2.96 -20.89 -11.79
N THR A 238 -2.03 -20.60 -10.87
CA THR A 238 -1.43 -19.29 -10.68
C THR A 238 0.08 -19.46 -10.68
N CYS A 239 0.80 -18.61 -11.39
CA CYS A 239 2.25 -18.54 -11.39
C CYS A 239 2.72 -17.14 -10.96
N ALA A 240 3.85 -17.07 -10.27
CA ALA A 240 4.49 -15.81 -9.88
C ALA A 240 6.01 -15.87 -10.06
N SER A 241 6.62 -14.76 -10.45
CA SER A 241 8.09 -14.60 -10.51
C SER A 241 8.60 -13.98 -9.21
N ARG A 242 9.63 -14.58 -8.61
CA ARG A 242 10.29 -14.10 -7.39
C ARG A 242 11.26 -12.97 -7.70
N ARG A 243 11.13 -11.85 -7.00
CA ARG A 243 11.88 -10.61 -7.19
C ARG A 243 13.39 -10.75 -7.09
N LEU A 244 13.88 -11.59 -6.18
CA LEU A 244 15.32 -11.66 -5.85
C LEU A 244 16.17 -12.42 -6.88
N ASN A 245 15.55 -13.33 -7.65
CA ASN A 245 16.27 -14.20 -8.59
C ASN A 245 15.53 -14.44 -9.92
N ASN A 246 14.36 -13.83 -10.11
CA ASN A 246 13.46 -14.01 -11.26
C ASN A 246 13.04 -15.48 -11.51
N SER A 247 13.18 -16.37 -10.52
CA SER A 247 12.68 -17.75 -10.61
C SER A 247 11.16 -17.78 -10.45
N VAL A 248 10.50 -18.77 -11.06
CA VAL A 248 9.04 -18.88 -11.04
C VAL A 248 8.58 -19.96 -10.05
N VAL A 249 7.45 -19.70 -9.40
CA VAL A 249 6.66 -20.67 -8.63
C VAL A 249 5.28 -20.74 -9.26
N CYS A 250 4.71 -21.95 -9.42
CA CYS A 250 3.32 -22.14 -9.84
C CYS A 250 2.57 -23.07 -8.88
N TRP A 251 1.29 -22.77 -8.65
CA TRP A 251 0.38 -23.52 -7.78
C TRP A 251 -1.04 -23.59 -8.37
N GLY A 252 -1.94 -24.30 -7.69
CA GLY A 252 -3.22 -24.74 -8.27
C GLY A 252 -3.11 -26.11 -8.95
N LYS A 253 -3.88 -26.35 -10.02
CA LYS A 253 -3.90 -27.61 -10.79
C LYS A 253 -2.55 -27.96 -11.43
N THR A 254 -1.67 -26.98 -11.63
CA THR A 254 -0.37 -27.14 -12.29
C THR A 254 0.76 -26.79 -11.33
N SER A 255 1.39 -27.80 -10.75
CA SER A 255 2.63 -27.69 -9.96
C SER A 255 3.91 -27.79 -10.82
N ASP A 256 3.78 -28.08 -12.12
CA ASP A 256 4.91 -28.15 -13.03
C ASP A 256 5.39 -26.74 -13.42
N TYR A 257 6.66 -26.42 -13.17
CA TYR A 257 7.31 -25.20 -13.63
C TYR A 257 8.84 -25.39 -13.78
N PRO A 258 9.52 -24.58 -14.63
CA PRO A 258 10.96 -24.70 -14.79
C PRO A 258 11.76 -24.30 -13.55
N VAL A 259 12.52 -25.26 -13.02
CA VAL A 259 13.47 -25.07 -11.91
C VAL A 259 14.81 -24.58 -12.47
N ASP A 260 15.51 -23.73 -11.71
CA ASP A 260 16.78 -23.08 -12.08
C ASP A 260 16.75 -22.25 -13.39
N VAL A 261 15.56 -21.80 -13.80
CA VAL A 261 15.36 -20.84 -14.90
C VAL A 261 14.81 -19.52 -14.36
N SER A 262 15.43 -18.42 -14.78
CA SER A 262 15.01 -17.05 -14.46
C SER A 262 14.31 -16.38 -15.64
N PHE A 263 13.26 -15.60 -15.37
CA PHE A 263 12.38 -14.99 -16.38
C PHE A 263 12.23 -13.46 -16.24
N GLU A 264 12.39 -12.72 -17.33
CA GLU A 264 12.09 -11.27 -17.43
C GLU A 264 10.58 -11.00 -17.35
N SER A 265 9.77 -11.89 -17.90
CA SER A 265 8.31 -11.80 -17.87
C SER A 265 7.66 -13.18 -18.02
N ILE A 266 6.44 -13.32 -17.49
CA ILE A 266 5.62 -14.53 -17.54
C ILE A 266 4.20 -14.24 -18.04
N VAL A 267 3.62 -15.19 -18.75
CA VAL A 267 2.37 -15.05 -19.51
C VAL A 267 1.60 -16.38 -19.46
N ALA A 268 0.40 -16.38 -18.88
CA ALA A 268 -0.43 -17.57 -18.76
C ALA A 268 -1.40 -17.71 -19.94
N GLY A 269 -1.57 -18.94 -20.41
CA GLY A 269 -2.72 -19.37 -21.21
C GLY A 269 -3.74 -20.10 -20.35
N SER A 270 -4.66 -20.84 -20.97
CA SER A 270 -5.72 -21.56 -20.27
C SER A 270 -5.23 -22.56 -19.22
N ASP A 271 -4.24 -23.36 -19.61
CA ASP A 271 -3.77 -24.58 -18.94
C ASP A 271 -2.25 -24.78 -19.13
N PHE A 272 -1.56 -23.67 -19.41
CA PHE A 272 -0.13 -23.59 -19.60
C PHE A 272 0.37 -22.18 -19.25
N THR A 273 1.68 -22.03 -19.06
CA THR A 273 2.35 -20.74 -18.90
C THR A 273 3.56 -20.71 -19.84
N CYS A 274 3.90 -19.54 -20.34
CA CYS A 274 5.19 -19.30 -20.99
C CYS A 274 5.91 -18.13 -20.30
N GLY A 275 7.22 -18.00 -20.52
CA GLY A 275 8.01 -16.89 -20.02
C GLY A 275 9.21 -16.59 -20.90
N LEU A 276 9.67 -15.34 -20.84
CA LEU A 276 10.86 -14.84 -21.53
C LEU A 276 12.09 -15.01 -20.61
N THR A 277 13.11 -15.72 -21.04
CA THR A 277 14.30 -16.01 -20.20
C THR A 277 15.20 -14.78 -20.01
N THR A 278 15.75 -14.57 -18.81
CA THR A 278 16.76 -13.50 -18.57
C THR A 278 18.10 -13.80 -19.27
N LYS A 279 18.39 -15.09 -19.51
CA LYS A 279 19.69 -15.58 -20.01
C LYS A 279 19.93 -15.31 -21.49
N ASN A 280 18.92 -15.53 -22.33
CA ASN A 280 19.02 -15.48 -23.79
C ASN A 280 17.80 -14.85 -24.48
N LEU A 281 16.82 -14.35 -23.72
CA LEU A 281 15.60 -13.74 -24.25
C LEU A 281 14.85 -14.65 -25.24
N SER A 282 14.84 -15.96 -24.94
CA SER A 282 14.02 -16.96 -25.62
C SER A 282 12.74 -17.21 -24.84
N VAL A 283 11.73 -17.80 -25.50
CA VAL A 283 10.44 -18.09 -24.88
C VAL A 283 10.35 -19.57 -24.56
N ILE A 284 10.22 -19.90 -23.28
CA ILE A 284 9.97 -21.26 -22.79
C ILE A 284 8.50 -21.38 -22.38
N CYS A 285 7.85 -22.48 -22.75
CA CYS A 285 6.48 -22.81 -22.37
C CYS A 285 6.41 -24.13 -21.58
N TRP A 286 5.49 -24.20 -20.61
CA TRP A 286 5.32 -25.36 -19.72
C TRP A 286 3.85 -25.54 -19.30
N GLY A 287 3.55 -26.70 -18.70
CA GLY A 287 2.19 -27.15 -18.38
C GLY A 287 1.68 -28.27 -19.28
N GLU A 288 0.47 -28.74 -19.02
CA GLU A 288 -0.09 -30.05 -19.42
C GLU A 288 0.04 -30.40 -20.91
N ARG A 289 -0.01 -29.40 -21.81
CA ARG A 289 0.09 -29.62 -23.27
C ARG A 289 1.53 -29.67 -23.82
N TRP A 290 2.51 -29.14 -23.07
CA TRP A 290 3.89 -28.88 -23.53
C TRP A 290 4.91 -29.95 -23.13
N VAL A 291 4.53 -30.89 -22.27
CA VAL A 291 5.37 -31.97 -21.68
C VAL A 291 6.05 -32.90 -22.72
N ARG A 292 5.60 -32.89 -23.97
CA ARG A 292 5.67 -34.07 -24.87
C ARG A 292 7.06 -34.43 -25.43
N ASN A 293 8.08 -33.59 -25.29
CA ASN A 293 9.40 -33.76 -25.95
C ASN A 293 10.63 -33.69 -24.99
N GLY A 294 10.55 -34.36 -23.85
CA GLY A 294 11.71 -35.11 -23.34
C GLY A 294 12.71 -34.45 -22.38
N LEU A 295 12.59 -33.17 -22.03
CA LEU A 295 13.43 -32.53 -21.00
C LEU A 295 12.59 -31.74 -19.97
N PHE A 296 11.99 -32.48 -19.03
CA PHE A 296 11.75 -31.93 -17.69
C PHE A 296 13.10 -31.89 -16.93
N PRO A 297 13.38 -30.85 -16.14
CA PRO A 297 12.47 -29.78 -15.72
C PRO A 297 12.48 -28.51 -16.61
N THR A 298 13.28 -28.44 -17.68
CA THR A 298 13.57 -27.15 -18.37
C THR A 298 12.41 -26.54 -19.15
N GLY A 299 11.31 -27.26 -19.37
CA GLY A 299 10.20 -26.83 -20.22
C GLY A 299 10.51 -26.92 -21.72
N PHE A 300 9.61 -26.41 -22.57
CA PHE A 300 9.74 -26.42 -24.03
C PHE A 300 10.15 -25.04 -24.56
N GLU A 301 11.40 -24.90 -24.99
CA GLU A 301 11.90 -23.69 -25.65
C GLU A 301 11.34 -23.58 -27.08
N LEU A 302 10.70 -22.46 -27.38
CA LEU A 302 10.15 -22.18 -28.71
C LEU A 302 11.27 -21.75 -29.68
N PRO A 303 11.24 -22.20 -30.95
CA PRO A 303 12.18 -21.76 -31.99
C PRO A 303 11.87 -20.35 -32.53
N LEU A 304 11.50 -19.42 -31.63
CA LEU A 304 11.37 -18.00 -31.93
C LEU A 304 12.75 -17.34 -31.94
N THR A 305 12.90 -16.28 -32.73
CA THR A 305 14.05 -15.36 -32.62
C THR A 305 14.02 -14.61 -31.28
N THR A 306 15.16 -14.06 -30.87
CA THR A 306 15.32 -13.27 -29.63
C THR A 306 14.24 -12.20 -29.50
N ILE A 307 13.49 -12.21 -28.39
CA ILE A 307 12.37 -11.31 -28.15
C ILE A 307 12.78 -10.14 -27.24
N LEU A 308 12.17 -8.97 -27.42
CA LEU A 308 12.43 -7.81 -26.56
C LEU A 308 12.00 -8.07 -25.10
N PRO A 309 12.79 -7.70 -24.08
CA PRO A 309 12.36 -7.73 -22.67
C PRO A 309 11.38 -6.61 -22.29
N GLY A 310 11.24 -5.58 -23.15
CA GLY A 310 10.29 -4.49 -22.95
C GLY A 310 10.23 -3.55 -24.17
N PRO A 311 9.29 -2.59 -24.18
CA PRO A 311 9.12 -1.65 -25.30
C PRO A 311 10.37 -0.77 -25.50
N CYS A 312 10.71 -0.52 -26.76
CA CYS A 312 11.80 0.37 -27.17
C CYS A 312 11.35 1.84 -27.18
N VAL A 313 11.39 2.49 -26.02
CA VAL A 313 10.96 3.89 -25.87
C VAL A 313 12.06 4.89 -26.21
N ARG A 314 11.67 6.12 -26.57
CA ARG A 314 12.60 7.26 -26.79
C ARG A 314 12.63 8.27 -25.64
N SER A 315 11.85 8.02 -24.59
CA SER A 315 11.85 8.80 -23.35
C SER A 315 13.00 8.37 -22.43
N ALA A 316 13.41 9.27 -21.53
CA ALA A 316 14.42 8.96 -20.52
C ALA A 316 13.88 7.96 -19.48
N CYS A 317 14.57 6.84 -19.29
CA CYS A 317 14.17 5.80 -18.34
C CYS A 317 14.46 6.22 -16.89
N LYS A 318 13.41 6.47 -16.10
CA LYS A 318 13.52 6.95 -14.70
C LYS A 318 14.44 6.08 -13.82
N CYS A 319 14.39 4.76 -14.01
CA CYS A 319 15.05 3.77 -13.16
C CYS A 319 16.21 3.04 -13.86
N GLY A 320 16.83 3.71 -14.84
CA GLY A 320 17.91 3.16 -15.65
C GLY A 320 17.44 2.38 -16.87
N MET A 321 18.38 2.11 -17.77
CA MET A 321 18.15 1.39 -19.01
C MET A 321 18.49 -0.10 -18.82
N TYR A 322 17.80 -0.97 -19.55
CA TYR A 322 18.12 -2.39 -19.62
C TYR A 322 19.48 -2.57 -20.31
N THR A 323 20.27 -3.54 -19.84
CA THR A 323 21.60 -3.83 -20.41
C THR A 323 21.50 -4.21 -21.88
N GLN A 324 22.38 -3.68 -22.73
CA GLN A 324 22.35 -3.90 -24.20
C GLN A 324 21.12 -3.33 -24.94
N SER A 325 20.30 -2.48 -24.29
CA SER A 325 19.11 -1.82 -24.88
C SER A 325 19.31 -1.29 -26.30
N ASP A 326 20.41 -0.58 -26.56
CA ASP A 326 20.71 0.00 -27.88
C ASP A 326 20.72 -1.07 -29.00
N SER A 327 21.43 -2.19 -28.77
CA SER A 327 21.46 -3.31 -29.69
C SER A 327 20.10 -4.02 -29.83
N LEU A 328 19.38 -4.23 -28.72
CA LEU A 328 18.05 -4.86 -28.73
C LEU A 328 17.02 -4.02 -29.48
N CYS A 329 17.11 -2.68 -29.38
CA CYS A 329 16.27 -1.73 -30.09
C CYS A 329 16.81 -1.30 -31.46
N SER A 330 17.91 -1.92 -31.95
CA SER A 330 18.56 -1.55 -33.22
C SER A 330 18.83 -0.04 -33.36
N GLY A 331 19.23 0.62 -32.26
CA GLY A 331 19.49 2.06 -32.17
C GLY A 331 18.25 2.97 -32.18
N HIS A 332 17.02 2.44 -32.19
CA HIS A 332 15.80 3.23 -32.37
C HIS A 332 15.11 3.70 -31.07
N GLY A 333 15.70 3.35 -29.91
CA GLY A 333 15.21 3.70 -28.58
C GLY A 333 16.04 3.02 -27.49
N SER A 334 15.50 2.92 -26.29
CA SER A 334 16.05 2.13 -25.18
C SER A 334 14.94 1.44 -24.40
N ILE A 335 15.24 0.33 -23.76
CA ILE A 335 14.30 -0.40 -22.91
C ILE A 335 14.51 0.07 -21.49
N CYS A 336 13.46 0.47 -20.79
CA CYS A 336 13.56 0.91 -19.40
C CYS A 336 13.51 -0.29 -18.46
N LYS A 337 14.35 -0.27 -17.41
CA LYS A 337 14.19 -1.23 -16.32
C LYS A 337 12.92 -0.92 -15.50
N PRO A 338 12.23 -1.94 -14.97
CA PRO A 338 11.26 -1.71 -13.90
C PRO A 338 11.95 -1.08 -12.70
N CYS A 339 11.22 -0.27 -11.95
CA CYS A 339 11.75 0.46 -10.80
C CYS A 339 11.75 -0.41 -9.55
N ASP A 340 12.93 -0.79 -9.07
CA ASP A 340 13.04 -1.47 -7.79
C ASP A 340 12.84 -0.52 -6.61
N ILE A 341 12.14 -0.99 -5.58
CA ILE A 341 11.87 -0.23 -4.35
C ILE A 341 13.19 0.16 -3.66
N PHE A 342 14.22 -0.67 -3.80
CA PHE A 342 15.55 -0.46 -3.25
C PHE A 342 16.47 0.47 -4.08
N SER A 343 16.08 0.90 -5.30
CA SER A 343 16.95 1.74 -6.14
C SER A 343 16.94 3.24 -5.77
N LEU A 344 16.62 3.57 -4.52
CA LEU A 344 16.70 4.92 -3.95
C LEU A 344 18.05 5.13 -3.27
N SER A 345 19.10 5.27 -4.07
CA SER A 345 20.41 5.75 -3.62
C SER A 345 21.09 6.52 -4.76
N PRO A 346 21.37 7.83 -4.62
CA PRO A 346 22.14 8.56 -5.61
C PRO A 346 23.58 8.03 -5.62
N SER A 347 24.07 7.65 -6.79
CA SER A 347 25.42 7.10 -6.94
C SER A 347 26.48 8.17 -6.64
N LEU A 348 27.26 7.94 -5.57
CA LEU A 348 28.44 8.75 -5.23
C LEU A 348 29.55 8.52 -6.27
N THR A 349 29.58 9.36 -7.31
CA THR A 349 30.63 9.37 -8.31
C THR A 349 31.92 9.98 -7.75
N SER A 350 32.87 9.12 -7.38
CA SER A 350 34.24 9.53 -7.08
C SER A 350 34.94 10.05 -8.36
N PRO A 351 35.54 11.25 -8.35
CA PRO A 351 36.29 11.76 -9.49
C PRO A 351 37.73 11.21 -9.51
N SER A 352 38.07 10.43 -10.54
CA SER A 352 39.46 10.13 -10.89
C SER A 352 40.17 11.38 -11.46
N PRO A 353 41.51 11.50 -11.30
CA PRO A 353 42.25 12.71 -11.69
C PRO A 353 42.35 12.90 -13.21
N ALA A 354 42.43 14.15 -13.64
CA ALA A 354 42.49 14.55 -15.05
C ALA A 354 43.93 14.61 -15.61
N SER A 355 44.05 14.47 -16.92
CA SER A 355 45.29 14.69 -17.68
C SER A 355 45.08 15.65 -18.87
N SER A 356 45.67 16.84 -18.78
CA SER A 356 46.27 17.66 -19.86
C SER A 356 45.49 18.03 -21.15
N ASP A 357 45.48 19.35 -21.41
CA ASP A 357 45.76 20.00 -22.72
C ASP A 357 44.66 20.01 -23.83
N ASN A 358 44.21 21.12 -24.44
CA ASN A 358 44.88 22.40 -24.77
C ASN A 358 43.91 23.52 -25.31
N VAL A 359 44.28 24.80 -25.14
CA VAL A 359 44.04 26.00 -26.03
C VAL A 359 42.61 26.24 -26.62
N ALA A 360 41.74 27.15 -26.12
CA ALA A 360 41.72 28.65 -26.15
C ALA A 360 41.05 29.29 -27.43
N PRO A 361 40.81 30.63 -27.52
CA PRO A 361 39.98 31.48 -26.65
C PRO A 361 39.00 32.46 -27.39
N SER A 362 38.41 33.43 -26.65
CA SER A 362 37.57 34.61 -27.04
C SER A 362 36.04 34.43 -26.90
N ARG A 363 35.21 35.46 -26.59
CA ARG A 363 35.42 36.90 -26.27
C ARG A 363 34.28 37.39 -25.35
N PRO A 364 34.46 38.38 -24.44
CA PRO A 364 33.46 38.70 -23.40
C PRO A 364 32.48 39.84 -23.76
N LEU A 365 31.19 39.69 -23.43
CA LEU A 365 30.22 40.80 -23.35
C LEU A 365 29.00 40.48 -22.45
N ARG A 366 28.17 41.49 -22.14
CA ARG A 366 26.86 41.43 -21.45
C ARG A 366 26.83 41.22 -19.91
N ARG A 367 27.86 41.68 -19.17
CA ARG A 367 27.70 41.88 -17.70
C ARG A 367 26.67 42.97 -17.34
N GLY A 368 26.42 43.93 -18.23
CA GLY A 368 25.52 45.07 -17.98
C GLY A 368 24.01 44.78 -18.07
N LEU A 369 23.56 43.87 -18.94
CA LEU A 369 22.11 43.61 -19.12
C LEU A 369 21.47 42.97 -17.88
N LEU A 370 22.23 42.14 -17.15
CA LEU A 370 21.73 41.45 -15.96
C LEU A 370 21.39 42.43 -14.81
N ALA A 371 22.14 43.53 -14.68
CA ALA A 371 21.90 44.53 -13.63
C ALA A 371 20.53 45.21 -13.80
N PHE A 372 20.18 45.63 -15.03
CA PHE A 372 18.88 46.27 -15.30
C PHE A 372 17.70 45.31 -15.11
N ALA A 373 17.86 44.03 -15.51
CA ALA A 373 16.82 43.02 -15.32
C ALA A 373 16.51 42.76 -13.83
N LEU A 374 17.54 42.68 -12.98
CA LEU A 374 17.39 42.40 -11.54
C LEU A 374 16.79 43.59 -10.77
N VAL A 375 17.16 44.83 -11.10
CA VAL A 375 16.61 46.02 -10.43
C VAL A 375 15.15 46.26 -10.83
N GLY A 376 14.81 46.05 -12.11
CA GLY A 376 13.44 46.22 -12.60
C GLY A 376 12.42 45.27 -11.97
N SER A 377 12.79 44.00 -11.76
CA SER A 377 11.89 42.99 -11.18
C SER A 377 11.57 43.24 -9.70
N ILE A 378 12.53 43.74 -8.91
CA ILE A 378 12.31 44.10 -7.49
C ILE A 378 11.33 45.28 -7.39
N GLY A 379 11.49 46.31 -8.22
CA GLY A 379 10.57 47.47 -8.25
C GLY A 379 9.14 47.09 -8.64
N ALA A 380 8.98 46.22 -9.64
CA ALA A 380 7.68 45.70 -10.06
C ALA A 380 6.97 44.91 -8.94
N PHE A 381 7.71 44.04 -8.22
CA PHE A 381 7.15 43.26 -7.13
C PHE A 381 6.66 44.14 -5.96
N ALA A 382 7.44 45.14 -5.56
CA ALA A 382 7.04 46.10 -4.52
C ALA A 382 5.78 46.91 -4.90
N GLY A 383 5.64 47.27 -6.19
CA GLY A 383 4.44 47.93 -6.72
C GLY A 383 3.19 47.03 -6.65
N VAL A 384 3.32 45.74 -7.00
CA VAL A 384 2.20 44.78 -6.90
C VAL A 384 1.79 44.55 -5.44
N CYS A 385 2.75 44.34 -4.53
CA CYS A 385 2.46 44.15 -3.11
C CYS A 385 1.77 45.35 -2.46
N THR A 386 2.14 46.59 -2.83
CA THR A 386 1.48 47.80 -2.30
C THR A 386 0.06 47.98 -2.84
N VAL A 387 -0.20 47.67 -4.12
CA VAL A 387 -1.57 47.65 -4.67
C VAL A 387 -2.44 46.62 -3.97
N ILE A 388 -1.94 45.39 -3.77
CA ILE A 388 -2.67 44.33 -3.04
C ILE A 388 -2.98 44.78 -1.60
N TYR A 389 -2.01 45.35 -0.89
CA TYR A 389 -2.20 45.85 0.48
C TYR A 389 -3.27 46.93 0.57
N CYS A 390 -3.27 47.90 -0.36
CA CYS A 390 -4.27 48.98 -0.41
C CYS A 390 -5.70 48.47 -0.73
N LEU A 391 -5.82 47.40 -1.54
CA LEU A 391 -7.10 46.74 -1.80
C LEU A 391 -7.58 45.93 -0.58
N TRP A 392 -6.68 45.19 0.08
CA TRP A 392 -7.03 44.29 1.20
C TRP A 392 -7.34 45.05 2.50
N THR A 393 -6.75 46.23 2.69
CA THR A 393 -7.03 47.12 3.84
C THR A 393 -8.19 48.10 3.60
N GLY A 394 -8.80 48.09 2.40
CA GLY A 394 -10.01 48.88 2.09
C GLY A 394 -9.82 50.40 1.99
N VAL A 395 -8.58 50.90 2.07
CA VAL A 395 -8.28 52.34 2.22
C VAL A 395 -8.65 53.17 0.96
N CYS A 396 -8.75 52.55 -0.21
CA CYS A 396 -8.97 53.26 -1.48
C CYS A 396 -10.41 53.68 -1.80
N PHE A 397 -11.42 53.34 -0.98
CA PHE A 397 -12.83 53.73 -1.22
C PHE A 397 -13.44 54.56 -0.08
N GLY A 398 -12.88 55.75 0.15
CA GLY A 398 -13.53 56.79 0.96
C GLY A 398 -14.51 57.65 0.15
N ASN A 399 -15.55 58.15 0.84
CA ASN A 399 -16.66 59.01 0.36
C ASN A 399 -17.89 58.27 -0.24
N LYS A 400 -19.15 58.66 0.04
CA LYS A 400 -19.68 59.67 0.99
C LYS A 400 -21.15 59.38 1.34
N LYS A 401 -21.55 59.91 2.51
CA LYS A 401 -22.90 60.17 3.08
C LYS A 401 -24.15 59.97 2.19
N ILE A 402 -25.25 59.57 2.83
CA ILE A 402 -26.36 60.47 3.23
C ILE A 402 -26.99 59.96 4.54
N HIS A 403 -27.54 60.86 5.37
CA HIS A 403 -28.20 60.55 6.63
C HIS A 403 -29.72 60.48 6.47
N ASN A 404 -30.39 59.63 7.27
CA ASN A 404 -31.65 59.94 7.96
C ASN A 404 -31.71 58.98 9.17
N SER A 405 -31.63 59.42 10.42
CA SER A 405 -32.62 60.23 11.17
C SER A 405 -33.88 59.44 11.52
N VAL A 406 -33.88 58.79 12.69
CA VAL A 406 -34.75 59.11 13.85
C VAL A 406 -34.38 58.20 15.03
N GLN A 407 -34.44 58.74 16.25
CA GLN A 407 -34.20 58.06 17.53
C GLN A 407 -35.43 58.31 18.45
N PRO A 408 -35.42 57.82 19.70
CA PRO A 408 -36.10 56.63 20.19
C PRO A 408 -37.53 56.88 20.73
N THR A 409 -38.23 55.81 21.12
CA THR A 409 -39.27 55.83 22.16
C THR A 409 -39.08 54.62 23.10
N ILE A 410 -39.57 54.72 24.35
CA ILE A 410 -39.23 53.84 25.48
C ILE A 410 -40.52 53.33 26.16
N THR A 411 -40.45 52.18 26.86
CA THR A 411 -41.33 51.72 27.97
C THR A 411 -42.75 51.19 27.68
N ALA A 412 -43.33 50.57 28.74
CA ALA A 412 -44.66 49.97 28.94
C ALA A 412 -44.83 48.50 28.48
N THR A 413 -44.79 47.44 29.31
CA THR A 413 -45.47 47.04 30.58
C THR A 413 -46.81 46.30 30.42
N THR A 414 -46.76 44.97 30.67
CA THR A 414 -47.76 44.10 31.35
C THR A 414 -49.26 44.13 30.97
N HIS A 415 -49.85 42.96 30.70
CA HIS A 415 -50.91 42.37 31.57
C HIS A 415 -51.19 40.87 31.29
N ASN A 416 -51.93 40.26 32.23
CA ASN A 416 -52.02 38.83 32.57
C ASN A 416 -52.79 37.91 31.57
N ALA A 417 -52.28 36.67 31.40
CA ALA A 417 -52.88 35.33 31.62
C ALA A 417 -54.43 35.05 31.52
N PRO A 418 -54.92 33.79 31.49
CA PRO A 418 -54.24 32.46 31.39
C PRO A 418 -54.84 31.48 30.32
N GLN A 419 -54.20 30.31 30.06
CA GLN A 419 -54.81 28.97 30.22
C GLN A 419 -53.95 27.76 29.74
N PHE A 420 -54.07 26.66 30.51
CA PHE A 420 -53.87 25.21 30.24
C PHE A 420 -52.72 24.58 29.41
N SER A 421 -52.01 23.70 30.14
CA SER A 421 -51.69 22.28 29.85
C SER A 421 -50.36 21.84 29.19
N ASN A 422 -49.58 21.13 30.03
CA ASN A 422 -48.82 19.89 29.80
C ASN A 422 -47.37 19.87 29.25
N SER A 423 -46.50 19.42 30.17
CA SER A 423 -45.35 18.50 30.00
C SER A 423 -44.13 18.91 29.17
N SER A 424 -43.14 19.45 29.89
CA SER A 424 -41.76 18.94 30.01
C SER A 424 -40.90 18.74 28.74
N PRO A 425 -39.71 19.36 28.72
CA PRO A 425 -38.48 18.54 28.67
C PRO A 425 -37.25 19.13 29.40
N VAL A 426 -36.11 18.43 29.25
CA VAL A 426 -34.69 18.86 29.39
C VAL A 426 -34.00 18.66 30.76
N SER A 427 -32.91 17.89 30.70
CA SER A 427 -31.93 17.62 31.77
C SER A 427 -30.88 18.73 31.92
N ARG A 428 -30.09 18.71 33.02
CA ARG A 428 -28.84 19.49 33.15
C ARG A 428 -27.64 18.62 33.54
N SER A 429 -26.46 19.06 33.11
CA SER A 429 -25.19 18.31 33.04
C SER A 429 -24.44 18.12 34.38
N SER A 430 -23.36 17.34 34.29
CA SER A 430 -22.02 17.59 34.91
C SER A 430 -21.78 17.20 36.40
N THR A 431 -20.60 16.72 36.87
CA THR A 431 -19.30 16.31 36.23
C THR A 431 -18.28 15.66 37.22
N ILE A 432 -17.39 14.76 36.72
CA ILE A 432 -15.91 14.67 36.98
C ILE A 432 -15.27 13.99 38.25
N ARG A 433 -14.19 13.17 38.01
CA ARG A 433 -13.02 12.75 38.87
C ARG A 433 -13.20 11.62 39.95
N LYS A 434 -12.16 10.85 40.40
CA LYS A 434 -10.69 10.74 40.07
C LYS A 434 -10.05 9.32 40.32
N GLN A 435 -8.77 9.19 39.95
CA GLN A 435 -7.83 8.04 39.94
C GLN A 435 -7.29 7.56 41.32
N ALA A 436 -6.71 6.33 41.40
CA ALA A 436 -5.23 6.08 41.51
C ALA A 436 -4.80 4.67 42.04
N SER A 437 -3.56 4.26 41.70
CA SER A 437 -2.72 3.07 42.10
C SER A 437 -2.98 1.72 41.38
N ARG A 438 -2.02 0.90 40.84
CA ARG A 438 -0.57 0.55 41.11
C ARG A 438 -0.46 -0.59 42.23
N ALA A 439 0.46 -1.61 42.38
CA ALA A 439 1.87 -1.84 41.89
C ALA A 439 2.87 -3.02 42.41
N PHE A 440 4.16 -2.76 42.82
CA PHE A 440 5.33 -3.59 43.36
C PHE A 440 6.23 -4.49 42.35
N ARG A 441 7.48 -4.97 42.71
CA ARG A 441 8.69 -5.28 41.80
C ARG A 441 9.86 -6.22 42.40
N ARG A 442 11.21 -6.31 42.03
CA ARG A 442 12.51 -6.77 42.79
C ARG A 442 13.83 -7.09 41.99
N GLN A 443 14.96 -7.38 42.72
CA GLN A 443 16.27 -8.05 42.38
C GLN A 443 16.85 -9.00 43.50
N ARG A 444 18.08 -9.52 43.37
CA ARG A 444 19.12 -9.36 44.42
C ARG A 444 20.46 -8.92 43.78
N SER A 445 21.43 -8.44 44.58
CA SER A 445 22.33 -7.34 44.16
C SER A 445 23.76 -7.39 44.71
N GLY A 446 24.65 -6.57 44.14
CA GLY A 446 25.81 -6.01 44.85
C GLY A 446 26.68 -5.04 44.02
N THR A 447 27.29 -3.97 44.56
CA THR A 447 27.02 -3.25 45.82
C THR A 447 27.36 -1.75 45.69
N SER A 448 26.36 -0.93 45.37
CA SER A 448 26.16 0.36 46.06
C SER A 448 24.86 0.27 46.86
N SER A 449 24.62 1.19 47.81
CA SER A 449 23.72 1.01 48.96
C SER A 449 22.37 0.33 48.65
N LYS A 450 22.36 -0.98 48.93
CA LYS A 450 21.25 -1.93 48.93
C LYS A 450 19.88 -1.29 49.22
N HIS A 451 19.08 -1.04 48.18
CA HIS A 451 17.72 -1.61 48.14
C HIS A 451 17.08 -1.81 46.75
N ALA A 452 17.90 -1.96 45.69
CA ALA A 452 17.53 -2.72 44.50
C ALA A 452 16.27 -2.17 43.78
N ASP A 453 15.39 -3.06 43.31
CA ASP A 453 14.14 -2.73 42.62
C ASP A 453 12.90 -3.33 43.31
N ARG A 454 12.90 -3.61 44.63
CA ARG A 454 11.65 -3.87 45.41
C ARG A 454 11.66 -2.80 46.51
N GLU A 455 10.78 -1.82 46.48
CA GLU A 455 9.51 -1.83 45.75
C GLU A 455 8.78 -3.19 45.93
N GLU A 456 8.43 -3.53 47.18
CA GLU A 456 6.98 -3.88 47.61
C GLU A 456 6.85 -5.47 47.33
N GLU A 457 6.47 -6.27 48.35
CA GLU A 457 5.43 -7.31 48.24
C GLU A 457 4.47 -7.04 49.41
N PHE A 458 3.15 -6.95 49.16
CA PHE A 458 2.16 -6.64 50.20
C PHE A 458 1.32 -7.87 50.50
N THR A 459 0.83 -7.98 51.73
CA THR A 459 -0.32 -8.85 52.05
C THR A 459 -1.60 -8.01 52.09
N PHE A 460 -2.74 -8.67 51.91
CA PHE A 460 -4.05 -8.02 51.97
C PHE A 460 -4.27 -7.31 53.32
N ASP A 461 -3.86 -7.92 54.42
CA ASP A 461 -4.06 -7.40 55.79
C ASP A 461 -3.31 -6.09 56.04
N VAL A 462 -2.13 -5.92 55.44
CA VAL A 462 -1.36 -4.66 55.51
C VAL A 462 -2.08 -3.54 54.76
N LEU A 463 -2.73 -3.84 53.63
CA LEU A 463 -3.53 -2.88 52.86
C LEU A 463 -4.87 -2.56 53.55
N ALA A 464 -5.49 -3.55 54.20
CA ALA A 464 -6.66 -3.35 55.04
C ALA A 464 -6.33 -2.42 56.22
N LEU A 465 -5.28 -2.73 57.00
CA LEU A 465 -4.84 -1.88 58.12
C LEU A 465 -4.47 -0.46 57.67
N ALA A 466 -3.78 -0.32 56.52
CA ALA A 466 -3.40 0.99 55.99
C ALA A 466 -4.59 1.86 55.57
N THR A 467 -5.78 1.29 55.35
CA THR A 467 -7.00 1.98 54.87
C THR A 467 -8.14 2.00 55.91
N ASP A 468 -7.86 1.63 57.16
CA ASP A 468 -8.84 1.34 58.20
C ASP A 468 -9.93 0.35 57.72
N ASN A 469 -9.47 -0.85 57.36
CA ASN A 469 -10.25 -1.95 56.79
C ASN A 469 -11.11 -1.55 55.57
N PHE A 470 -10.56 -0.72 54.68
CA PHE A 470 -11.26 -0.15 53.53
C PHE A 470 -12.52 0.66 53.91
N SER A 471 -12.45 1.42 55.01
CA SER A 471 -13.52 2.32 55.46
C SER A 471 -13.96 3.29 54.37
N GLU A 472 -15.27 3.53 54.26
CA GLU A 472 -15.86 4.50 53.33
C GLU A 472 -15.39 5.94 53.62
N GLU A 473 -14.95 6.27 54.84
CA GLU A 473 -14.34 7.58 55.16
C GLU A 473 -12.99 7.78 54.46
N ASN A 474 -12.25 6.70 54.19
CA ASN A 474 -11.00 6.71 53.44
C ASN A 474 -11.21 6.60 51.92
N LYS A 475 -12.44 6.53 51.41
CA LYS A 475 -12.74 6.32 49.98
C LYS A 475 -12.50 7.59 49.17
N ILE A 476 -11.53 7.52 48.24
CA ILE A 476 -11.22 8.61 47.30
C ILE A 476 -12.20 8.60 46.11
N GLY A 477 -12.68 7.42 45.70
CA GLY A 477 -13.67 7.30 44.63
C GLY A 477 -13.93 5.85 44.20
N ALA A 478 -14.98 5.62 43.42
CA ALA A 478 -15.36 4.33 42.87
C ALA A 478 -15.70 4.42 41.38
N GLY A 479 -15.53 3.32 40.64
CA GLY A 479 -15.88 3.23 39.22
C GLY A 479 -15.92 1.79 38.71
N SER A 480 -16.09 1.62 37.40
CA SER A 480 -16.21 0.30 36.73
C SER A 480 -15.05 -0.66 37.01
N PHE A 481 -13.87 -0.12 37.32
CA PHE A 481 -12.62 -0.85 37.56
C PHE A 481 -12.26 -0.92 39.06
N GLY A 482 -13.26 -0.85 39.95
CA GLY A 482 -13.09 -0.97 41.40
C GLY A 482 -13.11 0.36 42.16
N VAL A 483 -12.73 0.29 43.43
CA VAL A 483 -12.76 1.38 44.40
C VAL A 483 -11.34 1.78 44.81
N VAL A 484 -11.10 3.07 44.97
CA VAL A 484 -9.82 3.65 45.38
C VAL A 484 -9.95 4.25 46.79
N TYR A 485 -9.09 3.81 47.70
CA TYR A 485 -9.01 4.28 49.07
C TYR A 485 -7.70 5.05 49.31
N LYS A 486 -7.72 6.01 50.23
CA LYS A 486 -6.52 6.61 50.81
C LYS A 486 -5.98 5.62 51.84
N GLY A 487 -4.70 5.28 51.69
CA GLY A 487 -3.97 4.50 52.68
C GLY A 487 -2.81 5.28 53.27
N LYS A 488 -2.38 4.90 54.46
CA LYS A 488 -1.09 5.30 55.02
C LYS A 488 -0.33 4.07 55.47
N LEU A 489 0.82 3.82 54.85
CA LEU A 489 1.67 2.69 55.16
C LEU A 489 2.32 2.87 56.54
N LEU A 490 2.78 1.75 57.14
CA LEU A 490 3.40 1.73 58.46
C LEU A 490 4.69 2.58 58.56
N ASP A 491 5.35 2.86 57.43
CA ASP A 491 6.50 3.78 57.34
C ASP A 491 6.11 5.27 57.18
N GLY A 492 4.81 5.56 57.27
CA GLY A 492 4.24 6.92 57.19
C GLY A 492 3.95 7.41 55.78
N ARG A 493 4.29 6.66 54.72
CA ARG A 493 3.99 7.07 53.33
C ARG A 493 2.50 7.01 53.06
N GLU A 494 1.93 8.13 52.62
CA GLU A 494 0.56 8.17 52.09
C GLU A 494 0.53 7.57 50.69
N VAL A 495 -0.50 6.75 50.44
CA VAL A 495 -0.72 6.03 49.18
C VAL A 495 -2.19 6.12 48.80
N ALA A 496 -2.48 5.92 47.51
CA ALA A 496 -3.78 5.39 47.11
C ALA A 496 -3.67 3.85 47.04
N ILE A 497 -4.77 3.16 47.29
CA ILE A 497 -4.91 1.70 47.13
C ILE A 497 -6.20 1.44 46.33
N LYS A 498 -6.06 0.86 45.13
CA LYS A 498 -7.16 0.45 44.26
C LYS A 498 -7.48 -1.03 44.50
N ARG A 499 -8.75 -1.34 44.78
CA ARG A 499 -9.26 -2.69 45.02
C ARG A 499 -10.43 -2.96 44.08
N GLU A 500 -10.47 -4.13 43.45
CA GLU A 500 -11.63 -4.55 42.67
C GLU A 500 -12.81 -4.94 43.59
N GLU A 501 -14.02 -4.58 43.18
CA GLU A 501 -15.25 -4.85 43.93
C GLU A 501 -15.91 -6.17 43.48
N THR A 502 -16.11 -7.09 44.43
CA THR A 502 -16.58 -8.47 44.24
C THR A 502 -18.09 -8.63 44.49
N SER A 503 -18.90 -7.68 44.01
CA SER A 503 -20.36 -7.65 44.22
C SER A 503 -21.09 -8.79 43.49
N GLN A 504 -21.82 -9.64 44.22
CA GLN A 504 -22.46 -10.86 43.70
C GLN A 504 -23.71 -10.60 42.82
N LYS A 505 -23.51 -10.18 41.56
CA LYS A 505 -24.45 -10.42 40.45
C LYS A 505 -23.67 -10.89 39.22
N ALA A 506 -24.06 -12.05 38.68
CA ALA A 506 -23.17 -12.89 37.89
C ALA A 506 -23.03 -12.52 36.40
N LYS A 507 -21.94 -13.03 35.81
CA LYS A 507 -21.64 -13.12 34.36
C LYS A 507 -21.45 -11.81 33.59
N LYS A 508 -20.30 -11.17 33.81
CA LYS A 508 -19.52 -10.49 32.74
C LYS A 508 -18.01 -10.65 33.01
N PHE A 509 -17.47 -11.84 32.75
CA PHE A 509 -16.15 -12.28 33.20
C PHE A 509 -15.18 -12.44 32.01
N GLN A 510 -14.43 -11.37 31.71
CA GLN A 510 -13.24 -11.30 30.83
C GLN A 510 -12.77 -9.84 30.68
N GLU A 511 -13.74 -8.92 30.61
CA GLU A 511 -13.56 -7.49 30.28
C GLU A 511 -12.99 -6.65 31.46
N LYS A 512 -12.88 -7.25 32.65
CA LYS A 512 -12.55 -6.56 33.92
C LYS A 512 -11.13 -6.88 34.40
N GLU A 513 -10.75 -8.17 34.48
CA GLU A 513 -9.36 -8.62 34.70
C GLU A 513 -8.41 -8.02 33.67
N SER A 514 -8.70 -8.21 32.38
CA SER A 514 -7.89 -7.68 31.27
C SER A 514 -7.69 -6.16 31.32
N SER A 515 -8.61 -5.40 31.94
CA SER A 515 -8.44 -3.96 32.16
C SER A 515 -7.51 -3.63 33.33
N PHE A 516 -7.50 -4.45 34.39
CA PHE A 516 -6.59 -4.29 35.53
C PHE A 516 -5.17 -4.71 35.15
N ASP A 517 -5.02 -5.82 34.42
CA ASP A 517 -3.73 -6.33 33.93
C ASP A 517 -3.10 -5.37 32.90
N SER A 518 -3.90 -4.80 31.99
CA SER A 518 -3.44 -3.76 31.07
C SER A 518 -2.90 -2.53 31.82
N GLU A 519 -3.59 -2.11 32.89
CA GLU A 519 -3.13 -1.01 33.74
C GLU A 519 -1.85 -1.40 34.49
N LEU A 520 -1.73 -2.60 35.05
CA LEU A 520 -0.52 -3.06 35.74
C LEU A 520 0.68 -3.20 34.79
N ALA A 521 0.48 -3.77 33.59
CA ALA A 521 1.52 -3.95 32.58
C ALA A 521 2.03 -2.60 32.01
N PHE A 522 1.14 -1.64 31.80
CA PHE A 522 1.54 -0.28 31.42
C PHE A 522 2.27 0.44 32.57
N LEU A 523 1.71 0.38 33.77
CA LEU A 523 2.22 1.15 34.89
C LEU A 523 3.53 0.58 35.44
N SER A 524 3.80 -0.72 35.30
CA SER A 524 5.03 -1.36 35.76
C SER A 524 6.28 -0.99 34.96
N ARG A 525 6.07 -0.61 33.70
CA ARG A 525 7.13 -0.17 32.79
C ARG A 525 7.37 1.35 32.87
N LEU A 526 6.51 2.08 33.58
CA LEU A 526 6.48 3.54 33.61
C LEU A 526 7.01 4.10 34.94
N HIS A 527 8.33 4.30 34.98
CA HIS A 527 9.08 4.94 36.08
C HIS A 527 9.58 6.33 35.65
N HIS A 528 8.95 7.41 36.15
CA HIS A 528 9.42 8.79 35.92
C HIS A 528 9.13 9.68 37.14
N LYS A 529 10.05 10.60 37.45
CA LYS A 529 10.03 11.47 38.65
C LYS A 529 8.76 12.33 38.83
N HIS A 530 8.02 12.58 37.76
CA HIS A 530 6.81 13.42 37.75
C HIS A 530 5.52 12.65 37.49
N LEU A 531 5.57 11.31 37.54
CA LEU A 531 4.41 10.43 37.38
C LEU A 531 4.25 9.54 38.64
N VAL A 532 3.01 9.25 39.03
CA VAL A 532 2.71 8.44 40.23
C VAL A 532 3.44 7.08 40.13
N ARG A 533 4.35 6.73 41.05
CA ARG A 533 5.21 5.52 40.95
C ARG A 533 4.42 4.23 41.20
N LEU A 534 4.92 3.11 40.65
CA LEU A 534 4.48 1.76 40.95
C LEU A 534 4.76 1.50 42.46
N VAL A 535 3.76 1.88 43.30
CA VAL A 535 3.49 1.54 44.72
C VAL A 535 3.40 0.01 44.95
N GLY A 536 2.26 -0.61 45.34
CA GLY A 536 2.12 -2.06 45.56
C GLY A 536 0.78 -2.73 45.21
N ALA A 537 0.81 -3.95 44.66
CA ALA A 537 -0.36 -4.76 44.27
C ALA A 537 -0.13 -6.28 44.47
N ILE A 538 -1.24 -7.01 44.37
CA ILE A 538 -1.43 -8.42 44.76
C ILE A 538 -2.50 -9.03 43.84
N PHE A 539 -2.37 -10.31 43.49
CA PHE A 539 -3.45 -11.12 42.89
C PHE A 539 -3.80 -12.28 43.84
N LYS A 540 -5.05 -12.75 43.79
CA LYS A 540 -5.51 -13.93 44.53
C LYS A 540 -6.45 -14.74 43.65
N ASN A 541 -6.08 -16.00 43.39
CA ASN A 541 -6.99 -17.00 42.84
C ASN A 541 -7.71 -17.70 44.02
N ASP A 542 -8.92 -18.17 43.80
CA ASP A 542 -9.76 -18.79 44.85
C ASP A 542 -9.87 -20.32 44.75
N ASP A 543 -9.30 -20.96 43.72
CA ASP A 543 -9.22 -22.42 43.53
C ASP A 543 -7.79 -22.85 43.06
N ASP A 544 -7.36 -24.06 43.44
CA ASP A 544 -5.94 -24.51 43.46
C ASP A 544 -5.44 -25.38 42.27
N ASN A 545 -4.11 -25.40 42.09
CA ASN A 545 -3.28 -26.44 41.43
C ASN A 545 -3.60 -26.89 39.97
N ASP A 546 -3.08 -26.17 38.98
CA ASP A 546 -1.81 -26.53 38.27
C ASP A 546 -1.35 -25.34 37.39
N GLY A 547 -0.05 -25.22 37.08
CA GLY A 547 0.55 -23.94 36.69
C GLY A 547 1.43 -23.93 35.43
N THR A 548 0.83 -23.62 34.28
CA THR A 548 1.58 -23.19 33.06
C THR A 548 0.90 -21.98 32.38
N PRO A 549 1.53 -20.78 32.36
CA PRO A 549 1.01 -19.63 31.62
C PRO A 549 1.35 -19.72 30.12
N ILE A 550 0.36 -19.44 29.26
CA ILE A 550 0.53 -19.40 27.79
C ILE A 550 1.18 -18.08 27.37
N SER A 551 2.11 -18.11 26.41
CA SER A 551 2.77 -16.92 25.88
C SER A 551 1.86 -16.13 24.92
N LEU A 552 1.97 -14.80 24.95
CA LEU A 552 1.34 -13.92 23.95
C LEU A 552 1.75 -14.25 22.50
N VAL A 553 2.95 -14.81 22.30
CA VAL A 553 3.43 -15.28 20.99
C VAL A 553 2.67 -16.52 20.53
N GLU A 554 2.43 -17.47 21.44
CA GLU A 554 1.72 -18.73 21.17
C GLU A 554 0.23 -18.48 20.89
N TYR A 555 -0.34 -17.44 21.49
CA TYR A 555 -1.71 -16.99 21.22
C TYR A 555 -1.82 -16.21 19.88
N ALA A 556 -0.92 -15.27 19.60
CA ALA A 556 -1.10 -14.32 18.50
C ALA A 556 -0.63 -14.81 17.12
N VAL A 557 0.47 -15.58 17.04
CA VAL A 557 1.06 -15.98 15.75
C VAL A 557 0.11 -16.81 14.87
N PRO A 558 -0.68 -17.79 15.40
CA PRO A 558 -1.63 -18.54 14.58
C PRO A 558 -2.67 -17.65 13.88
N ALA A 559 -3.29 -16.71 14.62
CA ALA A 559 -4.33 -15.82 14.10
C ALA A 559 -3.82 -14.77 13.10
N ILE A 560 -2.54 -14.37 13.19
CA ILE A 560 -1.90 -13.54 12.15
C ILE A 560 -1.69 -14.38 10.88
N THR A 561 -1.29 -15.64 11.03
CA THR A 561 -0.98 -16.54 9.91
C THR A 561 -2.24 -16.97 9.14
N SER A 562 -3.38 -17.15 9.80
CA SER A 562 -4.67 -17.44 9.13
C SER A 562 -5.33 -16.22 8.49
N GLY A 563 -4.77 -15.01 8.67
CA GLY A 563 -5.40 -13.75 8.25
C GLY A 563 -6.55 -13.30 9.16
N GLU A 564 -6.82 -14.02 10.25
CA GLU A 564 -7.90 -13.74 11.21
C GLU A 564 -7.51 -12.67 12.24
N LEU A 565 -6.81 -11.62 11.79
CA LEU A 565 -6.25 -10.56 12.63
C LEU A 565 -7.32 -9.89 13.53
N ALA A 566 -8.58 -9.85 13.09
CA ALA A 566 -9.73 -9.37 13.86
C ALA A 566 -10.02 -10.16 15.16
N GLU A 567 -9.50 -11.38 15.31
CA GLU A 567 -9.60 -12.17 16.55
C GLU A 567 -8.74 -11.58 17.67
N ILE A 568 -7.54 -11.08 17.33
CA ILE A 568 -6.52 -10.58 18.26
C ILE A 568 -6.40 -9.06 18.34
N LEU A 569 -7.02 -8.32 17.40
CA LEU A 569 -7.16 -6.86 17.50
C LEU A 569 -8.03 -6.48 18.69
N ASP A 570 -7.74 -5.33 19.31
CA ASP A 570 -8.54 -4.81 20.42
C ASP A 570 -9.92 -4.38 19.93
N LYS A 571 -10.91 -5.25 20.17
CA LYS A 571 -12.31 -5.12 19.75
C LYS A 571 -12.99 -3.85 20.31
N ARG A 572 -12.35 -3.13 21.24
CA ARG A 572 -12.79 -1.83 21.80
C ARG A 572 -12.35 -0.63 20.96
N VAL A 573 -11.33 -0.76 20.12
CA VAL A 573 -10.89 0.26 19.16
C VAL A 573 -11.86 0.32 17.96
N GLY A 574 -12.62 -0.76 17.75
CA GLY A 574 -13.44 -1.00 16.57
C GLY A 574 -12.66 -1.76 15.49
N PRO A 575 -13.33 -2.26 14.44
CA PRO A 575 -12.61 -2.69 13.24
C PRO A 575 -11.88 -1.48 12.63
N PRO A 576 -10.61 -1.61 12.22
CA PRO A 576 -9.89 -0.51 11.60
C PRO A 576 -10.62 0.00 10.34
N ASN A 577 -10.58 1.31 10.10
CA ASN A 577 -11.19 1.90 8.91
C ASN A 577 -10.51 1.37 7.63
N VAL A 578 -11.16 1.48 6.47
CA VAL A 578 -10.64 1.00 5.18
C VAL A 578 -9.24 1.55 4.82
N ASN A 579 -8.87 2.71 5.37
CA ASN A 579 -7.54 3.31 5.23
C ASN A 579 -6.49 2.83 6.25
N GLU A 580 -6.93 2.21 7.35
CA GLU A 580 -6.11 1.78 8.50
C GLU A 580 -5.83 0.27 8.47
N VAL A 581 -6.73 -0.55 7.89
CA VAL A 581 -6.60 -2.02 7.78
C VAL A 581 -5.20 -2.40 7.30
N GLU A 582 -4.75 -1.83 6.18
CA GLU A 582 -3.45 -2.13 5.57
C GLU A 582 -2.25 -1.81 6.49
N ALA A 583 -2.33 -0.70 7.23
CA ALA A 583 -1.27 -0.31 8.16
C ALA A 583 -1.22 -1.23 9.39
N VAL A 584 -2.40 -1.64 9.87
CA VAL A 584 -2.57 -2.57 10.99
C VAL A 584 -2.11 -3.98 10.63
N GLU A 585 -2.45 -4.47 9.43
CA GLU A 585 -1.93 -5.73 8.89
C GLU A 585 -0.40 -5.72 8.78
N LEU A 586 0.19 -4.67 8.17
CA LEU A 586 1.64 -4.57 8.01
C LEU A 586 2.38 -4.57 9.37
N MET A 587 1.81 -3.92 10.38
CA MET A 587 2.34 -3.96 11.75
C MET A 587 2.24 -5.37 12.36
N ALA A 588 1.12 -6.08 12.16
CA ALA A 588 0.92 -7.44 12.67
C ALA A 588 1.89 -8.46 12.04
N TYR A 589 2.02 -8.47 10.71
CA TYR A 589 3.00 -9.32 10.01
C TYR A 589 4.44 -8.99 10.45
N THR A 590 4.80 -7.70 10.57
CA THR A 590 6.12 -7.30 11.04
C THR A 590 6.39 -7.82 12.46
N ALA A 591 5.42 -7.72 13.38
CA ALA A 591 5.53 -8.24 14.74
C ALA A 591 5.70 -9.77 14.77
N MET A 592 4.96 -10.51 13.93
CA MET A 592 5.07 -11.96 13.80
C MET A 592 6.47 -12.40 13.35
N HIS A 593 7.01 -11.80 12.28
CA HIS A 593 8.34 -12.17 11.79
C HIS A 593 9.47 -11.76 12.78
N CYS A 594 9.28 -10.70 13.58
CA CYS A 594 10.23 -10.34 14.64
C CYS A 594 10.37 -11.42 15.74
N VAL A 595 9.33 -12.21 16.00
CA VAL A 595 9.32 -13.23 17.06
C VAL A 595 9.63 -14.66 16.57
N ASN A 596 9.93 -14.85 15.27
CA ASN A 596 10.30 -16.16 14.71
C ASN A 596 11.46 -16.80 15.52
N LEU A 597 11.37 -18.08 15.84
CA LEU A 597 12.41 -18.82 16.56
C LEU A 597 13.72 -18.91 15.77
N VAL A 598 13.66 -18.98 14.43
CA VAL A 598 14.84 -18.99 13.56
C VAL A 598 15.37 -17.57 13.38
N GLY A 599 16.44 -17.23 14.11
CA GLY A 599 17.04 -15.89 14.08
C GLY A 599 17.59 -15.41 12.73
N ARG A 600 17.61 -16.26 11.69
CA ARG A 600 18.00 -15.91 10.31
C ARG A 600 16.81 -15.47 9.44
N GLU A 601 15.59 -15.79 9.87
CA GLU A 601 14.32 -15.49 9.20
C GLU A 601 13.60 -14.29 9.86
N ARG A 602 14.24 -13.68 10.87
CA ARG A 602 13.79 -12.40 11.43
C ARG A 602 14.18 -11.26 10.49
N PRO A 603 13.32 -10.25 10.30
CA PRO A 603 13.65 -9.06 9.54
C PRO A 603 14.80 -8.31 10.21
N THR A 604 15.63 -7.61 9.43
CA THR A 604 16.64 -6.73 10.00
C THR A 604 15.99 -5.49 10.62
N MET A 605 16.70 -4.77 11.49
CA MET A 605 16.19 -3.50 12.02
C MET A 605 15.89 -2.48 10.90
N THR A 606 16.55 -2.56 9.75
CA THR A 606 16.26 -1.72 8.58
C THR A 606 14.91 -2.08 7.97
N ASP A 607 14.59 -3.37 7.84
CA ASP A 607 13.31 -3.82 7.28
C ASP A 607 12.15 -3.53 8.24
N ILE A 608 12.38 -3.68 9.56
CA ILE A 608 11.42 -3.32 10.61
C ILE A 608 11.11 -1.82 10.54
N VAL A 609 12.13 -0.95 10.46
CA VAL A 609 11.92 0.50 10.34
C VAL A 609 11.20 0.84 9.04
N ALA A 610 11.61 0.27 7.90
CA ALA A 610 10.95 0.51 6.61
C ALA A 610 9.47 0.09 6.60
N ASN A 611 9.12 -1.03 7.25
CA ASN A 611 7.73 -1.47 7.38
C ASN A 611 6.90 -0.55 8.30
N LEU A 612 7.49 -0.07 9.41
CA LEU A 612 6.81 0.85 10.33
C LEU A 612 6.64 2.25 9.71
N GLU A 613 7.66 2.78 9.03
CA GLU A 613 7.55 4.03 8.26
C GLU A 613 6.49 3.91 7.16
N ARG A 614 6.43 2.77 6.46
CA ARG A 614 5.37 2.47 5.49
C ARG A 614 3.98 2.43 6.14
N ALA A 615 3.82 1.80 7.30
CA ALA A 615 2.54 1.76 8.01
C ALA A 615 2.08 3.16 8.45
N VAL A 616 3.00 4.05 8.85
CA VAL A 616 2.70 5.46 9.15
C VAL A 616 2.29 6.24 7.90
N LEU A 617 3.01 6.07 6.77
CA LEU A 617 2.66 6.74 5.52
C LEU A 617 1.27 6.32 4.99
N LEU A 618 0.89 5.05 5.15
CA LEU A 618 -0.45 4.54 4.78
C LEU A 618 -1.59 5.16 5.60
N TYR A 619 -1.28 5.66 6.80
CA TYR A 619 -2.19 6.35 7.70
C TYR A 619 -2.25 7.87 7.40
N ASP A 620 -1.10 8.53 7.27
CA ASP A 620 -1.00 9.99 7.11
C ASP A 620 -1.61 10.53 5.81
N ASP A 621 -1.55 9.77 4.70
CA ASP A 621 -2.17 10.16 3.41
C ASP A 621 -3.73 10.29 3.49
N SER A 622 -4.34 9.91 4.62
CA SER A 622 -5.77 10.07 4.87
C SER A 622 -6.19 11.43 5.46
N HIS A 623 -5.24 12.29 5.86
CA HIS A 623 -5.54 13.57 6.53
C HIS A 623 -4.92 14.79 5.84
N GLY A 624 -5.75 15.49 5.06
CA GLY A 624 -5.37 16.74 4.38
C GLY A 624 -5.00 17.88 5.34
N SER A 625 -3.69 18.06 5.55
CA SER A 625 -3.04 19.23 6.15
C SER A 625 -3.60 19.73 7.50
N ILE A 626 -3.04 19.22 8.62
CA ILE A 626 -3.04 19.96 9.89
C ILE A 626 -1.59 20.17 10.35
N SER A 627 -1.17 21.43 10.28
CA SER A 627 -0.02 22.08 10.93
C SER A 627 0.91 21.21 11.79
N SER A 628 2.18 21.12 11.38
CA SER A 628 3.28 20.71 12.24
C SER A 628 3.48 21.72 13.39
N GLY A 629 2.92 21.41 14.56
CA GLY A 629 3.17 22.15 15.79
C GLY A 629 4.65 22.06 16.18
N GLN A 630 5.32 23.19 16.36
CA GLN A 630 6.74 23.22 16.73
C GLN A 630 6.95 22.59 18.11
N ILE A 631 7.78 21.55 18.19
CA ILE A 631 8.50 21.22 19.44
C ILE A 631 9.91 21.81 19.30
N SER A 632 10.06 23.07 19.68
CA SER A 632 11.37 23.72 19.77
C SER A 632 12.12 23.20 20.99
N VAL A 633 13.19 22.44 20.77
CA VAL A 633 14.19 22.20 21.82
C VAL A 633 14.94 23.51 22.06
N ILE A 634 14.73 24.11 23.21
CA ILE A 634 15.58 25.18 23.75
C ILE A 634 16.37 24.55 24.90
N SER A 635 17.70 24.65 24.82
CA SER A 635 18.61 24.15 25.84
C SER A 635 18.98 25.27 26.82
N GLU A 636 18.63 25.09 28.09
CA GLU A 636 19.38 25.52 29.28
C GLU A 636 19.02 24.59 30.46
#